data_AF-A0AAE3G7F5-F1
#
_entry.id   AF-A0AAE3G7F5-F1
#
_cell.length_a   1.000
_cell.length_b   1.000
_cell.length_c   1.000
_cell.angle_alpha   90.00
_cell.angle_beta   90.00
_cell.angle_gamma   90.00
#
_symmetry.space_group_name_H-M   'P 1'
#
loop_
_entity.id
_entity.type
_entity.pdbx_description
1 polymer ?
#
loop_
_entity_poly.entity_id
_entity_poly.type
_entity_poly.pdbx_seq_one_letter_code
_entity_poly.pdbx_strand_id
1 'polypeptide(L)'
;MAYRLIVVTSLLLLLAPMQLAADTAELLREVLPALCEARADSLDAMADRILVELSATEEDQVSGRGMEIGWQRRFAMDTGDQLRAEHIAPGGRTQRFSVEYWEQVHGELRPAMVALADGSCAVRAARRLNYDENLGFAVSLEHLTPTLEPTGEQEPLKPPVPPGTDPGGVRVAMVDSGVNYLLPDIAERLARDEHGNALGFDFWTMDARPFDAHPVPSPLFVQRHGTRTASLLLQEAPEAVLVPYRYPRTDMTRMTQLVAHAAEIGVQVMSLSLGGDELADWEAFAEAAAAHPDILFVISAGNNGRDIDQQPVYPAALKLDNALVVTSALPNGSLARGSNWGVETVDLLVPAERLRVTDFTGDAVAGSGSSYAAPRVAALAARLLKAQPDWHAPDLKASILDRVLPAFAGDADRVRYGLLPRPDIAEALPAMGASEAPQERDRRRLEGADLHVTPESDDAGYLLEPAMVYFSGTPWTEDAMKENLQEAAHILGQCGIRVSAANIHEIEAPPVFHYFHDAVGTELAEHLTFDKPTAFFVTDTLQMEPYEAEAIGRGNSGHRPALQDTVWLTHTVRDPGIALAHELVHVLMDSGEHVHLPNNLMRDETAPENTRLTDEQCDAITRTGEQHGLLQAVPH
;
A
#
# COMPACT_ATOMS: atom_id res chain seq x y z
N MET A 1 78.88 2.02 -15.06
CA MET A 1 78.31 3.35 -15.31
C MET A 1 76.81 3.17 -15.51
N ALA A 2 76.03 3.68 -14.55
CA ALA A 2 74.70 4.31 -14.62
C ALA A 2 73.77 4.04 -15.85
N TYR A 3 72.44 3.88 -15.76
CA TYR A 3 71.44 4.40 -14.83
C TYR A 3 70.20 3.47 -14.76
N ARG A 4 69.65 3.24 -13.55
CA ARG A 4 68.21 2.95 -13.32
C ARG A 4 67.51 4.30 -13.15
N LEU A 5 66.38 4.56 -13.80
CA LEU A 5 65.27 5.38 -13.25
C LEU A 5 64.05 5.36 -14.17
N ILE A 6 62.89 5.63 -13.57
CA ILE A 6 61.54 5.83 -14.14
C ILE A 6 60.66 4.57 -14.16
N VAL A 7 60.21 4.17 -12.98
CA VAL A 7 58.83 3.70 -12.72
C VAL A 7 58.43 4.22 -11.34
N VAL A 8 58.11 5.51 -11.22
CA VAL A 8 57.41 6.10 -10.05
C VAL A 8 56.57 7.27 -10.55
N THR A 9 55.43 6.99 -11.17
CA THR A 9 54.44 8.05 -11.48
C THR A 9 52.99 7.55 -11.51
N SER A 10 52.74 6.27 -11.24
CA SER A 10 51.38 5.69 -11.25
C SER A 10 50.86 5.27 -9.86
N LEU A 11 51.65 5.43 -8.79
CA LEU A 11 51.22 5.10 -7.43
C LEU A 11 50.68 6.31 -6.65
N LEU A 12 51.05 7.54 -7.02
CA LEU A 12 50.67 8.77 -6.32
C LEU A 12 49.20 9.19 -6.59
N LEU A 13 48.64 8.84 -7.75
CA LEU A 13 47.24 9.17 -8.11
C LEU A 13 46.21 8.31 -7.36
N LEU A 14 46.57 7.11 -6.92
CA LEU A 14 45.68 6.25 -6.11
C LEU A 14 45.72 6.59 -4.60
N LEU A 15 46.80 7.23 -4.14
CA LEU A 15 46.99 7.57 -2.72
C LEU A 15 46.30 8.87 -2.32
N ALA A 16 46.24 9.87 -3.22
CA ALA A 16 45.61 11.16 -2.94
C ALA A 16 44.13 11.08 -2.54
N PRO A 17 43.24 10.34 -3.25
CA PRO A 17 41.83 10.24 -2.85
C PRO A 17 41.63 9.44 -1.56
N MET A 18 42.49 8.44 -1.27
CA MET A 18 42.45 7.73 0.02
C MET A 18 42.87 8.63 1.19
N GLN A 19 43.82 9.53 0.96
CA GLN A 19 44.32 10.44 1.98
C GLN A 19 43.30 11.54 2.30
N LEU A 20 42.72 12.18 1.29
CA LEU A 20 41.66 13.19 1.47
C LEU A 20 40.41 12.61 2.17
N ALA A 21 40.06 11.36 1.84
CA ALA A 21 38.94 10.66 2.49
C ALA A 21 39.23 10.30 3.95
N ALA A 22 40.48 9.97 4.30
CA ALA A 22 40.91 9.74 5.67
C ALA A 22 40.86 11.06 6.47
N ASP A 23 41.33 12.15 5.87
CA ASP A 23 41.33 13.49 6.47
C ASP A 23 39.90 14.00 6.72
N THR A 24 38.97 13.73 5.80
CA THR A 24 37.54 14.08 5.95
C THR A 24 36.88 13.32 7.11
N ALA A 25 37.16 12.01 7.21
CA ALA A 25 36.61 11.19 8.29
C ALA A 25 37.20 11.60 9.66
N GLU A 26 38.47 11.99 9.72
CA GLU A 26 39.09 12.53 10.93
C GLU A 26 38.43 13.85 11.35
N LEU A 27 38.23 14.78 10.42
CA LEU A 27 37.52 16.03 10.68
C LEU A 27 36.12 15.81 11.25
N LEU A 28 35.30 14.96 10.61
CA LEU A 28 33.92 14.71 11.08
C LEU A 28 33.86 13.99 12.42
N ARG A 29 34.85 13.14 12.76
CA ARG A 29 34.94 12.51 14.09
C ARG A 29 35.13 13.53 15.20
N GLU A 30 35.89 14.59 14.95
CA GLU A 30 36.14 15.65 15.94
C GLU A 30 34.99 16.66 16.00
N VAL A 31 34.53 17.12 14.83
CA VAL A 31 33.57 18.21 14.73
C VAL A 31 32.16 17.77 15.14
N LEU A 32 31.71 16.57 14.78
CA LEU A 32 30.32 16.18 15.00
C LEU A 32 29.93 16.15 16.49
N PRO A 33 30.69 15.49 17.41
CA PRO A 33 30.35 15.49 18.82
C PRO A 33 30.38 16.90 19.39
N ALA A 34 31.39 17.71 19.03
CA ALA A 34 31.55 19.08 19.49
C ALA A 34 30.36 19.96 19.09
N LEU A 35 29.92 19.88 17.83
CA LEU A 35 28.77 20.63 17.33
C LEU A 35 27.44 20.11 17.91
N CYS A 36 27.30 18.80 18.09
CA CYS A 36 26.08 18.21 18.64
C CYS A 36 25.90 18.57 20.11
N GLU A 37 26.97 18.55 20.92
CA GLU A 37 26.94 19.00 22.30
C GLU A 37 26.61 20.50 22.40
N ALA A 38 27.09 21.29 21.43
CA ALA A 38 26.86 22.72 21.32
C ALA A 38 25.56 23.10 20.60
N ARG A 39 24.66 22.16 20.31
CA ARG A 39 23.46 22.40 19.49
C ARG A 39 22.50 23.48 20.02
N ALA A 40 22.64 23.86 21.29
CA ALA A 40 21.86 24.93 21.92
C ALA A 40 22.62 26.27 21.99
N ASP A 41 23.90 26.29 21.60
CA ASP A 41 24.76 27.46 21.64
C ASP A 41 24.48 28.39 20.43
N SER A 42 25.03 29.61 20.47
CA SER A 42 25.00 30.52 19.31
C SER A 42 25.86 29.99 18.15
N LEU A 43 25.62 30.49 16.93
CA LEU A 43 26.42 30.16 15.76
C LEU A 43 27.93 30.41 15.99
N ASP A 44 28.27 31.55 16.59
CA ASP A 44 29.67 31.91 16.91
C ASP A 44 30.29 30.95 17.94
N ALA A 45 29.55 30.59 18.98
CA ALA A 45 30.03 29.66 20.01
C ALA A 45 30.20 28.22 19.47
N MET A 46 29.43 27.84 18.45
CA MET A 46 29.66 26.59 17.71
C MET A 46 30.88 26.70 16.79
N ALA A 47 31.07 27.83 16.12
CA ALA A 47 32.22 28.08 15.27
C ALA A 47 33.54 28.00 16.04
N ASP A 48 33.60 28.53 17.27
CA ASP A 48 34.76 28.44 18.17
C ASP A 48 35.16 27.00 18.53
N ARG A 49 34.25 26.04 18.35
CA ARG A 49 34.51 24.61 18.61
C ARG A 49 35.02 23.87 17.38
N ILE A 50 34.99 24.49 16.20
CA ILE A 50 35.58 23.95 14.97
C ILE A 50 37.04 24.38 14.95
N LEU A 51 37.95 23.42 15.12
CA LEU A 51 39.40 23.68 15.21
C LEU A 51 40.06 23.89 13.83
N VAL A 52 39.34 24.51 12.88
CA VAL A 52 39.77 24.79 11.51
C VAL A 52 39.49 26.27 11.19
N GLU A 53 40.31 26.90 10.36
CA GLU A 53 40.09 28.29 9.93
C GLU A 53 38.82 28.42 9.08
N LEU A 54 37.90 29.27 9.56
CA LEU A 54 36.61 29.54 8.94
C LEU A 54 36.60 30.91 8.27
N SER A 55 36.06 30.97 7.06
CA SER A 55 35.90 32.20 6.27
C SER A 55 34.54 32.86 6.46
N ALA A 56 33.49 32.08 6.71
CA ALA A 56 32.12 32.58 6.91
C ALA A 56 31.23 31.57 7.66
N THR A 57 30.19 32.09 8.32
CA THR A 57 29.15 31.29 8.98
C THR A 57 27.75 31.79 8.62
N GLU A 58 26.81 30.87 8.44
CA GLU A 58 25.42 31.18 8.10
C GLU A 58 24.46 30.28 8.90
N GLU A 59 23.26 30.78 9.19
CA GLU A 59 22.18 30.01 9.81
C GLU A 59 20.87 30.22 9.05
N ASP A 60 20.21 29.11 8.74
CA ASP A 60 18.87 29.05 8.18
C ASP A 60 17.94 28.26 9.10
N GLN A 61 16.71 28.72 9.27
CA GLN A 61 15.68 27.98 10.01
C GLN A 61 15.11 26.86 9.14
N VAL A 62 14.93 25.68 9.73
CA VAL A 62 14.30 24.53 9.06
C VAL A 62 12.84 24.49 9.48
N SER A 63 11.94 24.62 8.50
CA SER A 63 10.50 24.57 8.73
C SER A 63 9.87 23.33 8.12
N GLY A 64 8.82 22.82 8.76
CA GLY A 64 8.00 21.72 8.28
C GLY A 64 6.53 21.97 8.60
N ARG A 65 5.67 21.93 7.58
CA ARG A 65 4.23 22.26 7.70
C ARG A 65 3.98 23.63 8.33
N GLY A 66 4.80 24.63 8.01
CA GLY A 66 4.70 25.99 8.53
C GLY A 66 5.17 26.19 9.97
N MET A 67 5.72 25.16 10.63
CA MET A 67 6.32 25.27 11.96
C MET A 67 7.84 25.16 11.88
N GLU A 68 8.55 25.88 12.73
CA GLU A 68 9.99 25.69 12.94
C GLU A 68 10.22 24.31 13.58
N ILE A 69 10.95 23.45 12.89
CA ILE A 69 11.25 22.07 13.33
C ILE A 69 12.74 21.87 13.59
N GLY A 70 13.56 22.89 13.40
CA GLY A 70 15.01 22.78 13.48
C GLY A 70 15.74 23.96 12.86
N TRP A 71 17.05 23.79 12.71
CA TRP A 71 17.92 24.75 12.05
C TRP A 71 18.98 24.03 11.21
N GLN A 72 19.54 24.75 10.25
CA GLN A 72 20.71 24.36 9.47
C GLN A 72 21.76 25.47 9.56
N ARG A 73 22.98 25.12 9.96
CA ARG A 73 24.11 26.03 10.08
C ARG A 73 25.21 25.63 9.10
N ARG A 74 25.78 26.60 8.40
CA ARG A 74 26.88 26.39 7.45
C ARG A 74 28.15 27.07 7.96
N PHE A 75 29.27 26.39 7.82
CA PHE A 75 30.60 26.88 8.18
C PHE A 75 31.50 26.73 6.95
N ALA A 76 31.84 27.84 6.31
CA ALA A 76 32.75 27.86 5.17
C ALA A 76 34.20 27.92 5.67
N MET A 77 35.07 27.12 5.08
CA MET A 77 36.50 27.03 5.41
C MET A 77 37.32 27.92 4.48
N ASP A 78 38.54 28.26 4.88
CA ASP A 78 39.48 29.01 4.03
C ASP A 78 39.95 28.23 2.80
N THR A 79 39.85 26.89 2.84
CA THR A 79 40.09 26.02 1.68
C THR A 79 39.03 26.17 0.59
N GLY A 80 37.88 26.78 0.93
CA GLY A 80 36.68 26.82 0.11
C GLY A 80 35.68 25.70 0.42
N ASP A 81 36.07 24.69 1.21
CA ASP A 81 35.16 23.61 1.64
C ASP A 81 34.10 24.13 2.63
N GLN A 82 33.09 23.32 2.88
CA GLN A 82 31.98 23.70 3.75
C GLN A 82 31.51 22.54 4.64
N LEU A 83 31.27 22.84 5.92
CA LEU A 83 30.52 21.98 6.83
C LEU A 83 29.08 22.47 6.92
N ARG A 84 28.11 21.55 6.84
CA ARG A 84 26.69 21.84 7.07
C ARG A 84 26.18 21.01 8.24
N ALA A 85 25.87 21.67 9.35
CA ALA A 85 25.25 21.04 10.50
C ALA A 85 23.74 21.25 10.43
N GLU A 86 22.96 20.20 10.61
CA GLU A 86 21.49 20.27 10.66
C GLU A 86 21.01 19.64 11.96
N HIS A 87 20.07 20.31 12.63
CA HIS A 87 19.42 19.83 13.83
C HIS A 87 17.91 19.84 13.65
N ILE A 88 17.30 18.66 13.66
CA ILE A 88 15.84 18.48 13.56
C ILE A 88 15.31 18.05 14.93
N ALA A 89 14.52 18.92 15.55
CA ALA A 89 13.97 18.75 16.90
C ALA A 89 12.52 19.26 17.02
N PRO A 90 11.56 18.66 16.29
CA PRO A 90 10.16 19.03 16.41
C PRO A 90 9.66 18.85 17.85
N GLY A 91 9.05 19.90 18.42
CA GLY A 91 8.60 19.91 19.81
C GLY A 91 9.74 19.92 20.84
N GLY A 92 10.95 20.32 20.45
CA GLY A 92 12.12 20.44 21.33
C GLY A 92 12.86 19.13 21.62
N ARG A 93 12.41 18.00 21.06
CA ARG A 93 13.09 16.70 21.20
C ARG A 93 13.94 16.41 19.96
N THR A 94 15.26 16.37 20.11
CA THR A 94 16.19 16.02 19.02
C THR A 94 15.83 14.67 18.41
N GLN A 95 15.47 14.70 17.13
CA GLN A 95 15.21 13.51 16.32
C GLN A 95 16.42 13.15 15.47
N ARG A 96 17.10 14.18 14.92
CA ARG A 96 18.29 14.01 14.09
C ARG A 96 19.25 15.18 14.30
N PHE A 97 20.53 14.87 14.45
CA PHE A 97 21.62 15.82 14.28
C PHE A 97 22.54 15.26 13.18
N SER A 98 22.88 16.05 12.17
CA SER A 98 23.78 15.61 11.10
C SER A 98 24.80 16.66 10.76
N VAL A 99 26.01 16.23 10.40
CA VAL A 99 27.05 17.09 9.84
C VAL A 99 27.45 16.53 8.49
N GLU A 100 27.26 17.34 7.45
CA GLU A 100 27.73 17.07 6.09
C GLU A 100 29.02 17.83 5.81
N TYR A 101 29.95 17.19 5.12
CA TYR A 101 31.12 17.82 4.54
C TYR A 101 30.92 17.96 3.03
N TRP A 102 31.13 19.19 2.54
CA TRP A 102 31.03 19.59 1.15
C TRP A 102 32.41 20.05 0.68
N GLU A 103 32.90 19.40 -0.37
CA GLU A 103 34.22 19.61 -0.95
C GLU A 103 34.14 20.62 -2.10
N GLN A 104 35.09 21.55 -2.15
CA GLN A 104 35.24 22.50 -3.23
C GLN A 104 36.06 21.88 -4.38
N VAL A 105 35.41 21.58 -5.50
CA VAL A 105 36.06 21.00 -6.68
C VAL A 105 35.77 21.84 -7.91
N HIS A 106 36.84 22.34 -8.55
CA HIS A 106 36.76 23.15 -9.77
C HIS A 106 35.83 24.39 -9.70
N GLY A 107 35.68 24.98 -8.50
CA GLY A 107 34.81 26.15 -8.32
C GLY A 107 33.40 25.82 -7.85
N GLU A 108 33.05 24.53 -7.74
CA GLU A 108 31.73 24.08 -7.29
C GLU A 108 31.82 23.28 -5.98
N LEU A 109 30.87 23.53 -5.08
CA LEU A 109 30.71 22.73 -3.86
C LEU A 109 29.91 21.48 -4.17
N ARG A 110 30.47 20.32 -3.82
CA ARG A 110 29.77 19.03 -3.93
C ARG A 110 29.75 18.29 -2.59
N PRO A 111 28.66 17.59 -2.25
CA PRO A 111 28.58 16.83 -1.00
C PRO A 111 29.51 15.62 -1.07
N ALA A 112 30.29 15.38 -0.03
CA ALA A 112 31.24 14.26 0.00
C ALA A 112 30.88 13.23 1.07
N MET A 113 30.56 13.66 2.29
CA MET A 113 30.31 12.75 3.41
C MET A 113 29.27 13.33 4.38
N VAL A 114 28.47 12.48 5.01
CA VAL A 114 27.60 12.85 6.15
C VAL A 114 27.80 11.89 7.31
N ALA A 115 27.73 12.42 8.51
CA ALA A 115 27.59 11.64 9.74
C ALA A 115 26.31 12.08 10.49
N LEU A 116 25.56 11.09 10.96
CA LEU A 116 24.28 11.26 11.65
C LEU A 116 24.42 10.81 13.10
N ALA A 117 24.00 11.67 14.02
CA ALA A 117 23.97 11.42 15.45
C ALA A 117 22.55 11.53 16.03
N ASP A 118 22.33 10.81 17.14
CA ASP A 118 21.11 10.91 17.93
C ASP A 118 21.19 12.03 18.98
N GLY A 119 20.16 12.17 19.82
CA GLY A 119 20.11 13.18 20.88
C GLY A 119 21.18 13.03 21.98
N SER A 120 21.88 11.90 22.03
CA SER A 120 23.06 11.68 22.90
C SER A 120 24.38 12.02 22.21
N CYS A 121 24.33 12.53 20.98
CA CYS A 121 25.49 12.84 20.14
C CYS A 121 26.33 11.62 19.75
N ALA A 122 25.78 10.41 19.91
CA ALA A 122 26.39 9.20 19.40
C ALA A 122 26.10 9.06 17.90
N VAL A 123 27.14 8.87 17.09
CA VAL A 123 27.00 8.59 15.65
C VAL A 123 26.25 7.26 15.48
N ARG A 124 25.18 7.27 14.70
CA ARG A 124 24.34 6.10 14.40
C ARG A 124 24.52 5.60 12.97
N ALA A 125 24.82 6.50 12.04
CA ALA A 125 25.06 6.16 10.65
C ALA A 125 25.97 7.22 10.02
N ALA A 126 26.70 6.82 8.98
CA ALA A 126 27.46 7.74 8.16
C ALA A 126 27.56 7.21 6.72
N ARG A 127 27.72 8.13 5.78
CA ARG A 127 27.69 7.82 4.35
C ARG A 127 28.69 8.67 3.60
N ARG A 128 29.26 8.13 2.52
CA ARG A 128 30.16 8.82 1.59
C ARG A 128 29.67 8.68 0.15
N LEU A 129 29.79 9.75 -0.62
CA LEU A 129 29.59 9.69 -2.07
C LEU A 129 30.92 9.42 -2.76
N ASN A 130 30.92 8.43 -3.65
CA ASN A 130 32.05 8.17 -4.54
C ASN A 130 31.72 8.78 -5.90
N TYR A 131 32.59 9.68 -6.35
CA TYR A 131 32.48 10.36 -7.64
C TYR A 131 33.36 9.67 -8.67
N ASP A 132 32.89 9.64 -9.91
CA ASP A 132 33.76 9.36 -11.05
C ASP A 132 34.28 10.70 -11.59
N GLU A 133 35.58 10.93 -11.47
CA GLU A 133 36.23 12.18 -11.90
C GLU A 133 36.09 12.45 -13.40
N ASN A 134 35.88 11.42 -14.22
CA ASN A 134 35.68 11.60 -15.67
C ASN A 134 34.23 11.96 -16.00
N LEU A 135 33.28 11.54 -15.16
CA LEU A 135 31.85 11.70 -15.40
C LEU A 135 31.26 12.92 -14.69
N GLY A 136 31.95 13.44 -13.66
CA GLY A 136 31.53 14.65 -12.94
C GLY A 136 30.29 14.46 -12.04
N PHE A 137 29.88 13.23 -11.77
CA PHE A 137 28.74 12.93 -10.89
C PHE A 137 29.03 11.76 -9.94
N ALA A 138 28.25 11.66 -8.86
CA ALA A 138 28.35 10.58 -7.89
C ALA A 138 27.84 9.26 -8.50
N VAL A 139 28.65 8.21 -8.43
CA VAL A 139 28.35 6.89 -9.00
C VAL A 139 27.84 5.90 -7.95
N SER A 140 28.23 6.07 -6.68
CA SER A 140 27.77 5.24 -5.57
C SER A 140 27.71 5.99 -4.24
N LEU A 141 26.89 5.46 -3.34
CA LEU A 141 26.79 5.84 -1.94
C LEU A 141 27.32 4.70 -1.09
N GLU A 142 28.37 4.96 -0.31
CA GLU A 142 29.02 3.99 0.55
C GLU A 142 28.62 4.19 2.01
N HIS A 143 28.27 3.10 2.70
CA HIS A 143 27.95 3.15 4.12
C HIS A 143 29.21 3.06 4.97
N LEU A 144 29.25 3.86 6.02
CA LEU A 144 30.35 3.92 6.98
C LEU A 144 29.87 3.46 8.36
N THR A 145 30.79 2.89 9.14
CA THR A 145 30.57 2.56 10.55
C THR A 145 30.33 3.83 11.38
N PRO A 146 29.87 3.70 12.64
CA PRO A 146 29.82 4.84 13.58
C PRO A 146 31.18 5.53 13.81
N THR A 147 32.30 4.82 13.55
CA THR A 147 33.66 5.37 13.58
C THR A 147 34.09 5.94 12.22
N LEU A 148 33.17 6.11 11.28
CA LEU A 148 33.39 6.64 9.92
C LEU A 148 34.38 5.80 9.10
N GLU A 149 34.43 4.48 9.35
CA GLU A 149 35.23 3.54 8.56
C GLU A 149 34.37 2.90 7.46
N PRO A 150 34.92 2.62 6.27
CA PRO A 150 34.19 1.93 5.22
C PRO A 150 33.67 0.56 5.67
N THR A 151 32.37 0.30 5.50
CA THR A 151 31.79 -1.04 5.72
C THR A 151 32.08 -1.99 4.57
N GLY A 152 32.38 -1.45 3.38
CA GLY A 152 32.42 -2.18 2.12
C GLY A 152 31.06 -2.27 1.41
N GLU A 153 29.97 -1.84 2.05
CA GLU A 153 28.65 -1.78 1.45
C GLU A 153 28.52 -0.52 0.59
N GLN A 154 28.29 -0.71 -0.71
CA GLN A 154 28.12 0.37 -1.68
C GLN A 154 26.82 0.20 -2.47
N GLU A 155 26.02 1.26 -2.48
CA GLU A 155 24.82 1.35 -3.29
C GLU A 155 25.11 2.13 -4.56
N PRO A 156 24.78 1.62 -5.76
CA PRO A 156 24.90 2.40 -6.97
C PRO A 156 23.92 3.57 -6.97
N LEU A 157 24.27 4.67 -7.64
CA LEU A 157 23.38 5.81 -7.84
C LEU A 157 22.95 5.95 -9.31
N LYS A 158 23.78 5.46 -10.24
CA LYS A 158 23.52 5.57 -11.68
C LYS A 158 24.07 4.37 -12.48
N PRO A 159 23.73 3.13 -12.09
CA PRO A 159 24.26 1.95 -12.75
C PRO A 159 23.77 1.86 -14.20
N PRO A 160 24.49 1.19 -15.11
CA PRO A 160 23.95 0.89 -16.43
C PRO A 160 22.69 0.01 -16.31
N VAL A 161 21.72 0.21 -17.19
CA VAL A 161 20.53 -0.65 -17.25
C VAL A 161 20.95 -2.04 -17.75
N PRO A 162 20.54 -3.14 -17.08
CA PRO A 162 20.83 -4.49 -17.56
C PRO A 162 20.27 -4.72 -18.97
N PRO A 163 21.00 -5.46 -19.83
CA PRO A 163 20.47 -5.86 -21.14
C PRO A 163 19.26 -6.79 -20.96
N GLY A 164 18.34 -6.77 -21.93
CA GLY A 164 17.15 -7.61 -21.92
C GLY A 164 16.36 -7.47 -23.21
N THR A 165 15.24 -8.19 -23.30
CA THR A 165 14.28 -8.11 -24.41
C THR A 165 12.95 -7.59 -23.88
N ASP A 166 12.16 -6.93 -24.74
CA ASP A 166 10.81 -6.49 -24.35
C ASP A 166 9.96 -7.71 -23.98
N PRO A 167 9.40 -7.79 -22.76
CA PRO A 167 8.59 -8.93 -22.33
C PRO A 167 7.24 -8.97 -23.05
N GLY A 168 6.80 -7.84 -23.63
CA GLY A 168 5.48 -7.69 -24.23
C GLY A 168 4.37 -7.64 -23.18
N GLY A 169 3.32 -6.86 -23.45
CA GLY A 169 2.22 -6.62 -22.51
C GLY A 169 1.76 -5.18 -22.53
N VAL A 170 1.12 -4.75 -21.45
CA VAL A 170 0.55 -3.40 -21.34
C VAL A 170 1.57 -2.44 -20.77
N ARG A 171 1.96 -1.40 -21.52
CA ARG A 171 2.90 -0.39 -21.03
C ARG A 171 2.25 0.48 -19.96
N VAL A 172 2.78 0.41 -18.75
CA VAL A 172 2.38 1.25 -17.62
C VAL A 172 3.57 2.11 -17.23
N ALA A 173 3.42 3.43 -17.33
CA ALA A 173 4.46 4.33 -16.85
C ALA A 173 4.28 4.64 -15.37
N MET A 174 5.40 4.75 -14.69
CA MET A 174 5.43 5.11 -13.28
C MET A 174 6.36 6.30 -13.08
N VAL A 175 5.78 7.41 -12.66
CA VAL A 175 6.46 8.68 -12.45
C VAL A 175 6.74 8.83 -10.96
N ASP A 176 7.99 8.58 -10.56
CA ASP A 176 8.38 8.45 -9.15
C ASP A 176 9.87 8.83 -8.97
N SER A 177 10.50 8.43 -7.88
CA SER A 177 11.93 8.63 -7.60
C SER A 177 12.88 7.85 -8.52
N GLY A 178 12.36 7.11 -9.50
CA GLY A 178 13.06 6.13 -10.32
C GLY A 178 12.81 4.71 -9.83
N VAL A 179 13.44 3.71 -10.45
CA VAL A 179 13.27 2.30 -10.08
C VAL A 179 14.62 1.59 -10.02
N ASN A 180 14.82 0.73 -9.01
CA ASN A 180 15.97 -0.17 -8.98
C ASN A 180 15.80 -1.30 -10.00
N TYR A 181 16.13 -1.02 -11.25
CA TYR A 181 16.13 -1.99 -12.34
C TYR A 181 17.24 -3.05 -12.27
N LEU A 182 18.02 -3.11 -11.19
CA LEU A 182 18.98 -4.21 -10.97
C LEU A 182 18.32 -5.40 -10.30
N LEU A 183 17.12 -5.24 -9.72
CA LEU A 183 16.34 -6.33 -9.18
C LEU A 183 15.79 -7.21 -10.32
N PRO A 184 16.00 -8.54 -10.31
CA PRO A 184 15.58 -9.43 -11.39
C PRO A 184 14.10 -9.29 -11.77
N ASP A 185 13.20 -9.31 -10.77
CA ASP A 185 11.74 -9.22 -10.94
C ASP A 185 11.29 -7.90 -11.60
N ILE A 186 12.10 -6.85 -11.50
CA ILE A 186 11.86 -5.57 -12.18
C ILE A 186 12.52 -5.58 -13.56
N ALA A 187 13.77 -6.03 -13.65
CA ALA A 187 14.57 -6.00 -14.88
C ALA A 187 13.91 -6.80 -16.02
N GLU A 188 13.26 -7.92 -15.69
CA GLU A 188 12.52 -8.77 -16.63
C GLU A 188 11.21 -8.15 -17.10
N ARG A 189 10.70 -7.14 -16.39
CA ARG A 189 9.43 -6.46 -16.67
C ARG A 189 9.60 -5.06 -17.27
N LEU A 190 10.81 -4.64 -17.60
CA LEU A 190 11.06 -3.35 -18.23
C LEU A 190 10.60 -3.33 -19.68
N ALA A 191 9.90 -2.26 -20.07
CA ALA A 191 9.56 -1.98 -21.46
C ALA A 191 10.83 -1.67 -22.25
N ARG A 192 10.99 -2.30 -23.41
CA ARG A 192 12.20 -2.16 -24.23
C ARG A 192 11.89 -1.92 -25.71
N ASP A 193 12.84 -1.29 -26.39
CA ASP A 193 12.85 -1.20 -27.85
C ASP A 193 13.33 -2.50 -28.51
N GLU A 194 13.33 -2.53 -29.84
CA GLU A 194 13.82 -3.67 -30.65
C GLU A 194 15.31 -3.99 -30.46
N HIS A 195 16.10 -3.06 -29.90
CA HIS A 195 17.51 -3.21 -29.61
C HIS A 195 17.78 -3.64 -28.15
N GLY A 196 16.72 -3.79 -27.34
CA GLY A 196 16.81 -4.16 -25.93
C GLY A 196 17.10 -2.99 -24.98
N ASN A 197 17.05 -1.74 -25.46
CA ASN A 197 17.18 -0.56 -24.59
C ASN A 197 15.88 -0.34 -23.82
N ALA A 198 15.97 -0.02 -22.53
CA ALA A 198 14.78 0.34 -21.75
C ALA A 198 14.18 1.65 -22.26
N LEU A 199 12.84 1.70 -22.34
CA LEU A 199 12.09 2.88 -22.78
C LEU A 199 11.87 3.92 -21.68
N GLY A 200 12.19 3.60 -20.42
CA GLY A 200 12.13 4.54 -19.31
C GLY A 200 13.18 5.64 -19.40
N PHE A 201 12.93 6.79 -18.77
CA PHE A 201 13.81 7.96 -18.86
C PHE A 201 13.92 8.74 -17.55
N ASP A 202 15.11 9.24 -17.24
CA ASP A 202 15.38 10.12 -16.12
C ASP A 202 15.27 11.58 -16.57
N PHE A 203 14.16 12.24 -16.25
CA PHE A 203 13.94 13.65 -16.58
C PHE A 203 14.64 14.61 -15.61
N TRP A 204 15.17 14.09 -14.50
CA TRP A 204 16.02 14.87 -13.61
C TRP A 204 17.43 15.03 -14.20
N THR A 205 18.09 13.93 -14.58
CA THR A 205 19.45 13.98 -15.16
C THR A 205 19.50 14.01 -16.68
N MET A 206 18.35 13.86 -17.34
CA MET A 206 18.17 13.86 -18.79
C MET A 206 18.91 12.71 -19.49
N ASP A 207 18.72 11.48 -19.00
CA ASP A 207 19.25 10.28 -19.66
C ASP A 207 18.38 9.04 -19.48
N ALA A 208 18.77 7.94 -20.13
CA ALA A 208 18.03 6.67 -20.12
C ALA A 208 18.28 5.79 -18.87
N ARG A 209 18.62 6.39 -17.72
CA ARG A 209 18.87 5.67 -16.45
C ARG A 209 17.98 6.21 -15.32
N PRO A 210 16.67 5.94 -15.36
CA PRO A 210 15.71 6.32 -14.30
C PRO A 210 15.89 5.45 -13.05
N PHE A 211 17.10 5.42 -12.50
CA PHE A 211 17.41 4.65 -11.31
C PHE A 211 16.81 5.34 -10.08
N ASP A 212 16.37 4.53 -9.10
CA ASP A 212 15.68 4.99 -7.90
C ASP A 212 16.61 5.73 -6.92
N ALA A 213 17.20 6.84 -7.37
CA ALA A 213 18.25 7.56 -6.69
C ALA A 213 17.91 9.04 -6.52
N HIS A 214 16.66 9.33 -6.15
CA HIS A 214 16.19 10.70 -5.98
C HIS A 214 16.74 11.34 -4.69
N PRO A 215 17.48 12.46 -4.76
CA PRO A 215 18.10 13.09 -3.58
C PRO A 215 17.08 13.94 -2.80
N VAL A 216 17.05 13.85 -1.46
CA VAL A 216 16.13 14.64 -0.61
C VAL A 216 16.75 14.98 0.76
N PRO A 217 17.05 16.26 1.10
CA PRO A 217 17.39 17.40 0.24
C PRO A 217 18.86 17.36 -0.25
N SER A 218 19.62 16.37 0.20
CA SER A 218 21.04 16.18 -0.12
C SER A 218 21.23 14.83 -0.82
N PRO A 219 22.15 14.70 -1.79
CA PRO A 219 22.48 13.43 -2.44
C PRO A 219 22.95 12.31 -1.50
N LEU A 220 23.30 12.64 -0.25
CA LEU A 220 23.62 11.67 0.81
C LEU A 220 22.37 11.02 1.44
N PHE A 221 21.18 11.58 1.15
CA PHE A 221 19.87 11.10 1.58
C PHE A 221 19.01 10.79 0.37
N VAL A 222 19.03 9.54 -0.04
CA VAL A 222 18.34 9.10 -1.25
C VAL A 222 16.97 8.54 -0.89
N GLN A 223 15.93 9.09 -1.50
CA GLN A 223 14.58 8.53 -1.46
C GLN A 223 14.50 7.34 -2.43
N ARG A 224 13.99 6.21 -1.91
CA ARG A 224 13.85 4.93 -2.62
C ARG A 224 12.38 4.51 -2.73
N HIS A 225 11.54 5.42 -3.21
CA HIS A 225 10.10 5.26 -3.17
C HIS A 225 9.58 4.46 -4.38
N GLY A 226 10.07 4.80 -5.58
CA GLY A 226 9.64 4.19 -6.82
C GLY A 226 9.90 2.69 -6.92
N THR A 227 10.99 2.15 -6.36
CA THR A 227 11.19 0.68 -6.37
C THR A 227 10.05 -0.04 -5.65
N ARG A 228 9.57 0.50 -4.54
CA ARG A 228 8.49 -0.09 -3.74
C ARG A 228 7.16 -0.04 -4.49
N THR A 229 6.83 1.10 -5.08
CA THR A 229 5.58 1.27 -5.85
C THR A 229 5.60 0.45 -7.14
N ALA A 230 6.74 0.34 -7.84
CA ALA A 230 6.92 -0.54 -9.00
C ALA A 230 6.69 -2.00 -8.63
N SER A 231 7.27 -2.45 -7.51
CA SER A 231 7.12 -3.83 -7.08
C SER A 231 5.66 -4.21 -6.84
N LEU A 232 4.86 -3.29 -6.28
CA LEU A 232 3.43 -3.50 -6.05
C LEU A 232 2.66 -3.58 -7.37
N LEU A 233 2.90 -2.64 -8.30
CA LEU A 233 2.29 -2.65 -9.62
C LEU A 233 2.54 -3.99 -10.35
N LEU A 234 3.79 -4.46 -10.36
CA LEU A 234 4.18 -5.69 -11.06
C LEU A 234 3.63 -6.96 -10.40
N GLN A 235 3.43 -6.94 -9.08
CA GLN A 235 2.77 -8.02 -8.34
C GLN A 235 1.27 -8.09 -8.65
N GLU A 236 0.59 -6.95 -8.74
CA GLU A 236 -0.86 -6.91 -8.94
C GLU A 236 -1.29 -6.98 -10.41
N ALA A 237 -0.39 -6.65 -11.35
CA ALA A 237 -0.59 -6.78 -12.80
C ALA A 237 0.55 -7.56 -13.48
N PRO A 238 0.46 -8.90 -13.57
CA PRO A 238 1.42 -9.75 -14.28
C PRO A 238 1.59 -9.45 -15.79
N GLU A 239 0.64 -8.75 -16.41
CA GLU A 239 0.69 -8.28 -17.80
C GLU A 239 1.37 -6.92 -17.98
N ALA A 240 1.61 -6.17 -16.89
CA ALA A 240 2.16 -4.84 -16.97
C ALA A 240 3.64 -4.88 -17.41
N VAL A 241 4.02 -3.99 -18.30
CA VAL A 241 5.40 -3.77 -18.71
C VAL A 241 5.77 -2.36 -18.28
N LEU A 242 6.76 -2.27 -17.41
CA LEU A 242 7.11 -1.06 -16.67
C LEU A 242 7.88 -0.08 -17.54
N VAL A 243 7.39 1.16 -17.62
CA VAL A 243 8.13 2.31 -18.13
C VAL A 243 8.48 3.22 -16.94
N PRO A 244 9.70 3.10 -16.37
CA PRO A 244 10.08 3.93 -15.23
C PRO A 244 10.44 5.35 -15.66
N TYR A 245 9.86 6.36 -15.02
CA TYR A 245 10.26 7.75 -15.14
C TYR A 245 10.72 8.31 -13.79
N ARG A 246 11.91 8.89 -13.79
CA ARG A 246 12.35 9.71 -12.65
C ARG A 246 11.96 11.17 -12.89
N TYR A 247 11.10 11.71 -12.03
CA TYR A 247 10.49 13.02 -12.26
C TYR A 247 11.47 14.20 -12.01
N PRO A 248 11.27 15.33 -12.72
CA PRO A 248 12.20 16.45 -12.74
C PRO A 248 11.94 17.47 -11.61
N ARG A 249 12.06 17.08 -10.34
CA ARG A 249 11.73 17.98 -9.20
C ARG A 249 12.49 19.32 -9.18
N THR A 250 13.66 19.42 -9.82
CA THR A 250 14.39 20.69 -9.96
C THR A 250 13.89 21.60 -11.09
N ASP A 251 13.12 21.06 -12.02
CA ASP A 251 12.60 21.76 -13.20
C ASP A 251 11.30 21.08 -13.67
N MET A 252 10.21 21.36 -12.95
CA MET A 252 8.93 20.72 -13.20
C MET A 252 8.32 21.08 -14.56
N THR A 253 8.84 22.09 -15.27
CA THR A 253 8.43 22.41 -16.65
C THR A 253 8.66 21.24 -17.61
N ARG A 254 9.61 20.34 -17.28
CA ARG A 254 9.92 19.14 -18.04
C ARG A 254 8.86 18.04 -17.93
N MET A 255 7.86 18.18 -17.07
CA MET A 255 6.69 17.29 -17.07
C MET A 255 6.00 17.26 -18.44
N THR A 256 6.06 18.37 -19.20
CA THR A 256 5.59 18.41 -20.60
C THR A 256 6.30 17.38 -21.48
N GLN A 257 7.64 17.32 -21.40
CA GLN A 257 8.45 16.39 -22.20
C GLN A 257 8.25 14.95 -21.73
N LEU A 258 8.07 14.74 -20.42
CA LEU A 258 7.82 13.43 -19.84
C LEU A 258 6.52 12.82 -20.35
N VAL A 259 5.41 13.58 -20.30
CA VAL A 259 4.11 13.11 -20.79
C VAL A 259 4.14 12.91 -22.31
N ALA A 260 4.74 13.83 -23.06
CA ALA A 260 4.88 13.69 -24.51
C ALA A 260 5.68 12.43 -24.89
N HIS A 261 6.80 12.18 -24.22
CA HIS A 261 7.60 10.99 -24.43
C HIS A 261 6.83 9.70 -24.10
N ALA A 262 6.06 9.69 -23.00
CA ALA A 262 5.19 8.56 -22.66
C ALA A 262 4.15 8.28 -23.75
N ALA A 263 3.53 9.33 -24.30
CA ALA A 263 2.58 9.22 -25.40
C ALA A 263 3.24 8.67 -26.69
N GLU A 264 4.43 9.17 -27.04
CA GLU A 264 5.18 8.73 -28.23
C GLU A 264 5.53 7.24 -28.20
N ILE A 265 5.83 6.69 -27.02
CA ILE A 265 6.11 5.27 -26.84
C ILE A 265 4.86 4.43 -26.54
N GLY A 266 3.65 5.00 -26.66
CA GLY A 266 2.39 4.27 -26.53
C GLY A 266 2.05 3.84 -25.11
N VAL A 267 2.39 4.64 -24.09
CA VAL A 267 1.87 4.44 -22.72
C VAL A 267 0.39 4.81 -22.69
N GLN A 268 -0.44 3.93 -22.13
CA GLN A 268 -1.89 4.19 -21.94
C GLN A 268 -2.25 4.53 -20.48
N VAL A 269 -1.40 4.17 -19.52
CA VAL A 269 -1.63 4.40 -18.09
C VAL A 269 -0.37 4.96 -17.44
N MET A 270 -0.52 6.05 -16.69
CA MET A 270 0.54 6.67 -15.93
C MET A 270 0.17 6.72 -14.45
N SER A 271 0.99 6.13 -13.59
CA SER A 271 0.87 6.22 -12.12
C SER A 271 1.78 7.32 -11.59
N LEU A 272 1.22 8.23 -10.78
CA LEU A 272 1.88 9.37 -10.18
C LEU A 272 1.70 9.34 -8.66
N SER A 273 2.70 8.84 -7.96
CA SER A 273 2.75 8.82 -6.49
C SER A 273 3.52 10.02 -5.93
N LEU A 274 3.18 11.21 -6.43
CA LEU A 274 3.89 12.47 -6.20
C LEU A 274 2.91 13.57 -5.80
N GLY A 275 3.39 14.60 -5.12
CA GLY A 275 2.60 15.80 -4.87
C GLY A 275 3.37 16.96 -4.25
N GLY A 276 2.77 18.15 -4.33
CA GLY A 276 3.27 19.39 -3.74
C GLY A 276 2.15 20.39 -3.51
N ASP A 277 2.45 21.47 -2.79
CA ASP A 277 1.46 22.47 -2.40
C ASP A 277 1.35 23.63 -3.42
N GLU A 278 2.36 23.79 -4.28
CA GLU A 278 2.46 24.89 -5.25
C GLU A 278 1.85 24.52 -6.60
N LEU A 279 0.78 25.20 -7.03
CA LEU A 279 0.15 24.97 -8.35
C LEU A 279 1.12 25.27 -9.51
N ALA A 280 1.95 26.30 -9.37
CA ALA A 280 2.87 26.74 -10.42
C ALA A 280 3.84 25.64 -10.87
N ASP A 281 4.22 24.73 -9.95
CA ASP A 281 5.07 23.59 -10.25
C ASP A 281 4.37 22.54 -11.15
N TRP A 282 3.04 22.56 -11.24
CA TRP A 282 2.26 21.54 -11.95
C TRP A 282 1.53 22.05 -13.19
N GLU A 283 1.67 23.33 -13.56
CA GLU A 283 1.03 23.90 -14.76
C GLU A 283 1.44 23.15 -16.03
N ALA A 284 2.75 22.86 -16.19
CA ALA A 284 3.28 22.09 -17.31
C ALA A 284 2.71 20.66 -17.39
N PHE A 285 2.52 20.01 -16.23
CA PHE A 285 1.87 18.71 -16.18
C PHE A 285 0.38 18.82 -16.55
N ALA A 286 -0.33 19.82 -16.04
CA ALA A 286 -1.75 20.03 -16.31
C ALA A 286 -2.03 20.20 -17.80
N GLU A 287 -1.25 21.07 -18.47
CA GLU A 287 -1.37 21.30 -19.92
C GLU A 287 -1.07 20.03 -20.72
N ALA A 288 -0.01 19.31 -20.37
CA ALA A 288 0.38 18.09 -21.08
C ALA A 288 -0.63 16.95 -20.86
N ALA A 289 -1.10 16.74 -19.64
CA ALA A 289 -2.10 15.72 -19.34
C ALA A 289 -3.42 15.98 -20.09
N ALA A 290 -3.87 17.24 -20.16
CA ALA A 290 -5.05 17.62 -20.91
C ALA A 290 -4.87 17.47 -22.45
N ALA A 291 -3.66 17.64 -22.96
CA ALA A 291 -3.34 17.46 -24.37
C ALA A 291 -3.27 15.98 -24.81
N HIS A 292 -3.21 15.04 -23.85
CA HIS A 292 -3.13 13.61 -24.08
C HIS A 292 -4.34 12.87 -23.45
N PRO A 293 -5.57 13.10 -23.96
CA PRO A 293 -6.79 12.55 -23.37
C PRO A 293 -6.88 11.02 -23.43
N ASP A 294 -6.06 10.37 -24.24
CA ASP A 294 -6.03 8.91 -24.38
C ASP A 294 -5.24 8.20 -23.27
N ILE A 295 -4.46 8.95 -22.48
CA ILE A 295 -3.66 8.43 -21.35
C ILE A 295 -4.43 8.62 -20.05
N LEU A 296 -4.60 7.53 -19.28
CA LEU A 296 -5.16 7.58 -17.94
C LEU A 296 -4.09 7.95 -16.92
N PHE A 297 -4.28 9.05 -16.19
CA PHE A 297 -3.42 9.48 -15.11
C PHE A 297 -3.98 9.06 -13.76
N VAL A 298 -3.28 8.21 -13.02
CA VAL A 298 -3.67 7.80 -11.66
C VAL A 298 -2.79 8.54 -10.65
N ILE A 299 -3.38 9.40 -9.83
CA ILE A 299 -2.67 10.36 -8.98
C ILE A 299 -2.95 10.09 -7.50
N SER A 300 -1.93 10.01 -6.66
CA SER A 300 -2.11 9.89 -5.20
C SER A 300 -2.57 11.20 -4.56
N ALA A 301 -3.56 11.15 -3.66
CA ALA A 301 -4.06 12.32 -2.94
C ALA A 301 -3.08 12.90 -1.89
N GLY A 302 -2.06 12.15 -1.49
CA GLY A 302 -1.10 12.53 -0.45
C GLY A 302 -1.49 12.06 0.96
N ASN A 303 -0.55 12.18 1.89
CA ASN A 303 -0.61 11.53 3.22
C ASN A 303 -0.33 12.52 4.37
N ASN A 304 -0.98 13.69 4.33
CA ASN A 304 -0.78 14.76 5.32
C ASN A 304 -1.96 14.96 6.28
N GLY A 305 -3.03 14.18 6.11
CA GLY A 305 -4.22 14.19 6.96
C GLY A 305 -5.05 15.44 6.82
N ARG A 306 -5.22 15.94 5.58
CA ARG A 306 -5.98 17.16 5.30
C ARG A 306 -7.02 16.98 4.20
N ASP A 307 -8.03 17.83 4.27
CA ASP A 307 -9.02 18.03 3.22
C ASP A 307 -8.40 18.84 2.07
N ILE A 308 -8.25 18.24 0.89
CA ILE A 308 -7.62 18.89 -0.27
C ILE A 308 -8.63 19.63 -1.17
N ASP A 309 -9.93 19.56 -0.88
CA ASP A 309 -10.90 20.53 -1.42
C ASP A 309 -10.66 21.92 -0.82
N GLN A 310 -10.14 21.97 0.42
CA GLN A 310 -9.82 23.20 1.15
C GLN A 310 -8.33 23.57 1.13
N GLN A 311 -7.45 22.57 1.20
CA GLN A 311 -5.99 22.71 1.24
C GLN A 311 -5.36 21.86 0.13
N PRO A 312 -5.39 22.34 -1.13
CA PRO A 312 -5.09 21.54 -2.30
C PRO A 312 -3.69 20.94 -2.27
N VAL A 313 -3.56 19.74 -2.83
CA VAL A 313 -2.30 19.09 -3.19
C VAL A 313 -2.30 18.94 -4.70
N TYR A 314 -1.23 19.36 -5.38
CA TYR A 314 -1.10 19.20 -6.82
C TYR A 314 -0.15 18.03 -7.14
N PRO A 315 -0.45 17.21 -8.16
CA PRO A 315 -1.49 17.41 -9.16
C PRO A 315 -2.88 16.88 -8.76
N ALA A 316 -3.06 16.31 -7.56
CA ALA A 316 -4.32 15.70 -7.12
C ALA A 316 -5.54 16.64 -7.17
N ALA A 317 -5.36 17.95 -6.95
CA ALA A 317 -6.44 18.94 -7.02
C ALA A 317 -6.66 19.49 -8.44
N LEU A 318 -5.92 19.04 -9.45
CA LEU A 318 -6.15 19.43 -10.85
C LEU A 318 -7.40 18.75 -11.38
N LYS A 319 -8.25 19.52 -12.07
CA LYS A 319 -9.46 19.01 -12.72
C LYS A 319 -9.12 18.50 -14.12
N LEU A 320 -8.72 17.23 -14.21
CA LEU A 320 -8.38 16.55 -15.46
C LEU A 320 -9.39 15.44 -15.75
N ASP A 321 -10.01 15.46 -16.94
CA ASP A 321 -11.04 14.49 -17.32
C ASP A 321 -10.49 13.06 -17.41
N ASN A 322 -9.23 12.92 -17.81
CA ASN A 322 -8.49 11.68 -17.94
C ASN A 322 -7.64 11.33 -16.70
N ALA A 323 -7.95 11.89 -15.53
CA ALA A 323 -7.32 11.53 -14.27
C ALA A 323 -8.27 10.78 -13.31
N LEU A 324 -7.68 9.94 -12.46
CA LEU A 324 -8.29 9.36 -11.26
C LEU A 324 -7.42 9.69 -10.05
N VAL A 325 -7.98 10.38 -9.07
CA VAL A 325 -7.31 10.75 -7.82
C VAL A 325 -7.68 9.76 -6.73
N VAL A 326 -6.68 9.14 -6.11
CA VAL A 326 -6.89 8.02 -5.20
C VAL A 326 -6.28 8.27 -3.83
N THR A 327 -6.99 7.86 -2.78
CA THR A 327 -6.52 7.91 -1.40
C THR A 327 -6.43 6.52 -0.78
N SER A 328 -5.71 6.41 0.35
CA SER A 328 -5.51 5.13 1.02
C SER A 328 -6.60 4.84 2.04
N ALA A 329 -7.12 3.62 1.98
CA ALA A 329 -8.04 3.03 2.95
C ALA A 329 -7.36 1.92 3.76
N LEU A 330 -7.88 1.70 4.97
CA LEU A 330 -7.60 0.53 5.80
C LEU A 330 -8.20 -0.74 5.16
N PRO A 331 -7.81 -1.94 5.65
CA PRO A 331 -8.38 -3.20 5.17
C PRO A 331 -9.91 -3.28 5.19
N ASN A 332 -10.55 -2.59 6.13
CA ASN A 332 -12.01 -2.53 6.28
C ASN A 332 -12.68 -1.43 5.42
N GLY A 333 -11.94 -0.82 4.47
CA GLY A 333 -12.46 0.21 3.57
C GLY A 333 -12.56 1.62 4.13
N SER A 334 -12.32 1.83 5.44
CA SER A 334 -12.32 3.17 6.04
C SER A 334 -11.07 3.98 5.68
N LEU A 335 -11.15 5.31 5.68
CA LEU A 335 -10.04 6.19 5.33
C LEU A 335 -8.84 5.95 6.25
N ALA A 336 -7.66 5.70 5.68
CA ALA A 336 -6.46 5.45 6.46
C ALA A 336 -5.97 6.69 7.20
N ARG A 337 -5.40 6.47 8.39
CA ARG A 337 -4.90 7.57 9.22
C ARG A 337 -3.80 8.34 8.50
N GLY A 338 -4.02 9.64 8.32
CA GLY A 338 -3.06 10.53 7.66
C GLY A 338 -3.26 10.60 6.16
N SER A 339 -4.12 9.80 5.55
CA SER A 339 -4.56 10.01 4.17
C SER A 339 -5.24 11.36 4.01
N ASN A 340 -5.03 12.00 2.86
CA ASN A 340 -5.81 13.16 2.45
C ASN A 340 -7.19 12.74 1.90
N TRP A 341 -8.16 13.63 1.95
CA TRP A 341 -9.52 13.40 1.45
C TRP A 341 -10.06 14.66 0.76
N GLY A 342 -11.18 14.55 0.06
CA GLY A 342 -11.87 15.65 -0.61
C GLY A 342 -12.96 15.07 -1.51
N VAL A 343 -14.22 15.41 -1.25
CA VAL A 343 -15.36 14.84 -1.98
C VAL A 343 -15.41 15.36 -3.43
N GLU A 344 -14.84 16.53 -3.70
CA GLU A 344 -14.74 17.07 -5.07
C GLU A 344 -13.46 16.64 -5.80
N THR A 345 -12.35 16.48 -5.07
CA THR A 345 -11.00 16.29 -5.63
C THR A 345 -10.50 14.86 -5.59
N VAL A 346 -10.94 14.03 -4.63
CA VAL A 346 -10.50 12.64 -4.49
C VAL A 346 -11.59 11.71 -5.00
N ASP A 347 -11.29 10.92 -6.01
CA ASP A 347 -12.26 10.04 -6.65
C ASP A 347 -12.53 8.77 -5.81
N LEU A 348 -11.47 8.11 -5.34
CA LEU A 348 -11.54 6.74 -4.83
C LEU A 348 -10.80 6.53 -3.50
N LEU A 349 -11.42 5.77 -2.60
CA LEU A 349 -10.76 5.02 -1.54
C LEU A 349 -10.19 3.73 -2.12
N VAL A 350 -8.93 3.44 -1.85
CA VAL A 350 -8.28 2.20 -2.29
C VAL A 350 -7.52 1.63 -1.09
N PRO A 351 -7.75 0.37 -0.71
CA PRO A 351 -7.00 -0.24 0.38
C PRO A 351 -5.50 -0.21 0.08
N ALA A 352 -4.71 0.48 0.90
CA ALA A 352 -3.29 0.69 0.59
C ALA A 352 -2.43 0.81 1.85
N GLU A 353 -2.82 0.09 2.90
CA GLU A 353 -2.12 0.04 4.17
C GLU A 353 -1.47 -1.32 4.43
N ARG A 354 -0.22 -1.31 4.88
CA ARG A 354 0.59 -2.50 5.23
C ARG A 354 0.72 -3.52 4.10
N LEU A 355 0.76 -3.06 2.85
CA LEU A 355 0.95 -3.91 1.69
C LEU A 355 2.37 -4.46 1.65
N ARG A 356 2.52 -5.73 1.30
CA ARG A 356 3.84 -6.34 1.10
C ARG A 356 4.44 -5.84 -0.21
N VAL A 357 5.60 -5.19 -0.14
CA VAL A 357 6.33 -4.64 -1.30
C VAL A 357 7.80 -5.03 -1.22
N THR A 358 8.49 -4.98 -2.36
CA THR A 358 9.95 -5.18 -2.42
C THR A 358 10.62 -3.82 -2.34
N ASP A 359 11.55 -3.64 -1.42
CA ASP A 359 12.30 -2.40 -1.31
C ASP A 359 13.52 -2.34 -2.23
N PHE A 360 14.34 -1.30 -2.06
CA PHE A 360 15.51 -1.08 -2.89
C PHE A 360 16.56 -2.20 -2.80
N THR A 361 16.69 -2.89 -1.66
CA THR A 361 17.68 -3.96 -1.49
C THR A 361 17.17 -5.31 -2.01
N GLY A 362 15.88 -5.40 -2.35
CA GLY A 362 15.22 -6.63 -2.74
C GLY A 362 14.50 -7.32 -1.58
N ASP A 363 14.43 -6.69 -0.42
CA ASP A 363 13.80 -7.26 0.77
C ASP A 363 12.30 -6.96 0.81
N ALA A 364 11.53 -7.90 1.36
CA ALA A 364 10.10 -7.71 1.56
C ALA A 364 9.84 -6.80 2.76
N VAL A 365 9.15 -5.68 2.53
CA VAL A 365 8.78 -4.69 3.56
C VAL A 365 7.30 -4.34 3.45
N ALA A 366 6.77 -3.63 4.46
CA ALA A 366 5.42 -3.11 4.43
C ALA A 366 5.39 -1.67 3.90
N GLY A 367 4.52 -1.41 2.92
CA GLY A 367 4.19 -0.11 2.34
C GLY A 367 2.80 0.37 2.74
N SER A 368 2.65 1.67 2.98
CA SER A 368 1.39 2.30 3.42
C SER A 368 1.20 3.69 2.79
N GLY A 369 -0.03 4.03 2.45
CA GLY A 369 -0.45 5.37 2.04
C GLY A 369 -0.94 5.46 0.59
N SER A 370 -1.48 6.62 0.22
CA SER A 370 -2.06 6.88 -1.12
C SER A 370 -1.07 6.69 -2.27
N SER A 371 0.23 6.80 -1.97
CA SER A 371 1.33 6.49 -2.89
C SER A 371 1.38 5.02 -3.30
N TYR A 372 0.78 4.12 -2.52
CA TYR A 372 0.59 2.71 -2.87
C TYR A 372 -0.80 2.46 -3.46
N ALA A 373 -1.80 3.30 -3.19
CA ALA A 373 -3.11 3.22 -3.85
C ALA A 373 -3.02 3.46 -5.37
N ALA A 374 -2.23 4.46 -5.80
CA ALA A 374 -2.05 4.81 -7.21
C ALA A 374 -1.55 3.63 -8.07
N PRO A 375 -0.45 2.92 -7.74
CA PRO A 375 -0.03 1.76 -8.51
C PRO A 375 -1.04 0.60 -8.51
N ARG A 376 -1.91 0.44 -7.49
CA ARG A 376 -2.99 -0.58 -7.54
C ARG A 376 -4.03 -0.25 -8.61
N VAL A 377 -4.48 1.00 -8.67
CA VAL A 377 -5.46 1.41 -9.69
C VAL A 377 -4.84 1.37 -11.08
N ALA A 378 -3.55 1.70 -11.22
CA ALA A 378 -2.82 1.48 -12.46
C ALA A 378 -2.70 -0.01 -12.81
N ALA A 379 -2.55 -0.91 -11.84
CA ALA A 379 -2.55 -2.36 -12.05
C ALA A 379 -3.92 -2.85 -12.56
N LEU A 380 -5.03 -2.37 -11.99
CA LEU A 380 -6.37 -2.67 -12.50
C LEU A 380 -6.54 -2.16 -13.93
N ALA A 381 -6.09 -0.95 -14.24
CA ALA A 381 -6.16 -0.41 -15.60
C ALA A 381 -5.36 -1.27 -16.59
N ALA A 382 -4.18 -1.79 -16.19
CA ALA A 382 -3.38 -2.68 -17.02
C ALA A 382 -4.09 -4.02 -17.30
N ARG A 383 -4.74 -4.59 -16.27
CA ARG A 383 -5.57 -5.80 -16.38
C ARG A 383 -6.73 -5.63 -17.35
N LEU A 384 -7.46 -4.51 -17.23
CA LEU A 384 -8.54 -4.16 -18.16
C LEU A 384 -8.04 -3.98 -19.60
N LEU A 385 -6.90 -3.30 -19.79
CA LEU A 385 -6.28 -3.13 -21.11
C LEU A 385 -5.83 -4.45 -21.74
N LYS A 386 -5.43 -5.44 -20.94
CA LYS A 386 -5.08 -6.76 -21.45
C LYS A 386 -6.28 -7.44 -22.10
N ALA A 387 -7.47 -7.28 -21.50
CA ALA A 387 -8.73 -7.80 -22.04
C ALA A 387 -9.28 -6.92 -23.19
N GLN A 388 -9.03 -5.60 -23.14
CA GLN A 388 -9.56 -4.62 -24.07
C GLN A 388 -8.45 -3.66 -24.56
N PRO A 389 -7.58 -4.09 -25.50
CA PRO A 389 -6.39 -3.33 -25.89
C PRO A 389 -6.68 -1.98 -26.56
N ASP A 390 -7.87 -1.85 -27.16
CA ASP A 390 -8.30 -0.63 -27.87
C ASP A 390 -8.91 0.43 -26.93
N TRP A 391 -8.99 0.16 -25.62
CA TRP A 391 -9.50 1.14 -24.65
C TRP A 391 -8.50 2.27 -24.40
N HIS A 392 -9.04 3.47 -24.24
CA HIS A 392 -8.29 4.66 -23.86
C HIS A 392 -8.77 5.19 -22.51
N ALA A 393 -8.20 6.30 -22.03
CA ALA A 393 -8.49 6.83 -20.69
C ALA A 393 -9.98 6.95 -20.35
N PRO A 394 -10.87 7.43 -21.24
CA PRO A 394 -12.30 7.53 -20.94
C PRO A 394 -12.94 6.15 -20.67
N ASP A 395 -12.65 5.15 -21.49
CA ASP A 395 -13.19 3.80 -21.35
C ASP A 395 -12.64 3.12 -20.08
N LEU A 396 -11.35 3.26 -19.83
CA LEU A 396 -10.70 2.74 -18.62
C LEU A 396 -11.27 3.38 -17.36
N LYS A 397 -11.39 4.71 -17.35
CA LYS A 397 -11.94 5.45 -16.23
C LYS A 397 -13.39 5.03 -15.96
N ALA A 398 -14.24 4.97 -16.98
CA ALA A 398 -15.61 4.50 -16.83
C ALA A 398 -15.66 3.07 -16.28
N SER A 399 -14.88 2.15 -16.87
CA SER A 399 -14.83 0.75 -16.43
C SER A 399 -14.32 0.58 -14.99
N ILE A 400 -13.38 1.42 -14.54
CA ILE A 400 -12.91 1.42 -13.15
C ILE A 400 -14.00 1.96 -12.22
N LEU A 401 -14.64 3.07 -12.58
CA LEU A 401 -15.71 3.68 -11.78
C LEU A 401 -16.93 2.76 -11.65
N ASP A 402 -17.23 1.97 -12.68
CA ASP A 402 -18.26 0.95 -12.68
C ASP A 402 -17.96 -0.23 -11.72
N ARG A 403 -16.79 -0.27 -11.07
CA ARG A 403 -16.39 -1.31 -10.10
C ARG A 403 -16.24 -0.76 -8.69
N VAL A 404 -16.65 0.48 -8.48
CA VAL A 404 -16.56 1.16 -7.19
C VAL A 404 -17.74 0.75 -6.33
N LEU A 405 -17.42 0.25 -5.14
CA LEU A 405 -18.38 -0.08 -4.10
C LEU A 405 -18.71 1.19 -3.29
N PRO A 406 -19.88 1.26 -2.65
CA PRO A 406 -20.16 2.32 -1.69
C PRO A 406 -19.05 2.42 -0.64
N ALA A 407 -18.63 3.65 -0.33
CA ALA A 407 -17.73 3.89 0.79
C ALA A 407 -18.42 3.52 2.11
N PHE A 408 -17.62 3.20 3.13
CA PHE A 408 -18.13 3.02 4.48
C PHE A 408 -18.89 4.27 4.94
N ALA A 409 -20.00 4.11 5.68
CA ALA A 409 -20.90 5.22 6.01
C ALA A 409 -20.21 6.42 6.71
N GLY A 410 -19.15 6.16 7.48
CA GLY A 410 -18.35 7.22 8.11
C GLY A 410 -17.45 8.03 7.16
N ASP A 411 -17.23 7.52 5.94
CA ASP A 411 -16.33 8.08 4.94
C ASP A 411 -17.01 8.38 3.59
N ALA A 412 -18.33 8.25 3.50
CA ALA A 412 -19.10 8.54 2.29
C ALA A 412 -18.87 9.97 1.75
N ASP A 413 -18.67 10.94 2.65
CA ASP A 413 -18.40 12.34 2.30
C ASP A 413 -16.89 12.66 2.18
N ARG A 414 -16.01 11.64 2.12
CA ARG A 414 -14.54 11.83 2.02
C ARG A 414 -14.00 11.72 0.61
N VAL A 415 -14.71 11.01 -0.26
CA VAL A 415 -14.33 10.77 -1.66
C VAL A 415 -15.56 10.83 -2.54
N ARG A 416 -15.35 11.01 -3.84
CA ARG A 416 -16.42 11.27 -4.80
C ARG A 416 -17.27 10.04 -5.14
N TYR A 417 -16.64 8.88 -5.34
CA TYR A 417 -17.33 7.70 -5.87
C TYR A 417 -17.42 6.54 -4.88
N GLY A 418 -16.38 6.31 -4.09
CA GLY A 418 -16.42 5.27 -3.06
C GLY A 418 -15.14 4.43 -2.98
N LEU A 419 -15.30 3.15 -2.62
CA LEU A 419 -14.22 2.19 -2.41
C LEU A 419 -13.99 1.34 -3.64
N LEU A 420 -12.79 1.36 -4.19
CA LEU A 420 -12.34 0.40 -5.19
C LEU A 420 -11.63 -0.77 -4.48
N PRO A 421 -12.09 -2.02 -4.64
CA PRO A 421 -11.44 -3.18 -4.03
C PRO A 421 -10.10 -3.50 -4.72
N ARG A 422 -9.44 -4.57 -4.28
CA ARG A 422 -8.15 -4.99 -4.86
C ARG A 422 -8.27 -5.23 -6.38
N PRO A 423 -7.22 -5.02 -7.18
CA PRO A 423 -7.30 -5.11 -8.64
C PRO A 423 -7.79 -6.46 -9.18
N ASP A 424 -7.43 -7.56 -8.54
CA ASP A 424 -7.87 -8.90 -8.93
C ASP A 424 -9.36 -9.12 -8.73
N ILE A 425 -9.90 -8.65 -7.61
CA ILE A 425 -11.33 -8.74 -7.32
C ILE A 425 -12.10 -7.71 -8.16
N ALA A 426 -11.60 -6.48 -8.28
CA ALA A 426 -12.20 -5.44 -9.10
C ALA A 426 -12.30 -5.89 -10.57
N GLU A 427 -11.28 -6.55 -11.13
CA GLU A 427 -11.36 -7.10 -12.49
C GLU A 427 -12.51 -8.11 -12.62
N ALA A 428 -12.68 -8.99 -11.63
CA ALA A 428 -13.72 -10.01 -11.60
C ALA A 428 -15.13 -9.42 -11.41
N LEU A 429 -15.25 -8.23 -10.81
CA LEU A 429 -16.52 -7.51 -10.75
C LEU A 429 -16.93 -7.08 -12.17
N PRO A 430 -18.16 -7.38 -12.60
CA PRO A 430 -18.68 -6.81 -13.85
C PRO A 430 -18.79 -5.30 -13.70
N ALA A 431 -18.74 -4.58 -14.83
CA ALA A 431 -19.10 -3.18 -14.82
C ALA A 431 -20.54 -3.03 -14.32
N MET A 432 -20.78 -2.18 -13.31
CA MET A 432 -22.11 -1.78 -12.83
C MET A 432 -22.85 -0.96 -13.89
N GLY A 433 -23.17 -1.57 -15.03
CA GLY A 433 -24.24 -1.07 -15.88
C GLY A 433 -25.55 -1.24 -15.12
N ALA A 434 -26.32 -0.15 -14.98
CA ALA A 434 -27.67 -0.05 -14.38
C ALA A 434 -28.20 -1.37 -13.82
N SER A 435 -27.68 -1.80 -12.67
CA SER A 435 -27.93 -3.16 -12.21
C SER A 435 -29.27 -3.20 -11.48
N GLU A 436 -30.13 -4.15 -11.84
CA GLU A 436 -31.40 -4.36 -11.15
C GLU A 436 -31.15 -4.63 -9.65
N ALA A 437 -32.01 -4.09 -8.79
CA ALA A 437 -31.92 -4.35 -7.35
C ALA A 437 -32.00 -5.87 -7.08
N PRO A 438 -31.31 -6.38 -6.05
CA PRO A 438 -31.36 -7.80 -5.71
C PRO A 438 -32.79 -8.23 -5.41
N GLN A 439 -33.19 -9.39 -5.93
CA GLN A 439 -34.55 -9.91 -5.82
C GLN A 439 -34.53 -11.38 -5.38
N GLU A 440 -35.48 -11.73 -4.52
CA GLU A 440 -35.75 -13.13 -4.18
C GLU A 440 -36.37 -13.82 -5.40
N ARG A 441 -35.63 -14.76 -5.99
CA ARG A 441 -36.04 -15.51 -7.17
C ARG A 441 -36.86 -16.74 -6.79
N ASP A 442 -36.42 -17.45 -5.76
CA ASP A 442 -37.14 -18.60 -5.20
C ASP A 442 -36.93 -18.70 -3.68
N ARG A 443 -37.89 -19.34 -3.02
CA ARG A 443 -37.85 -19.62 -1.58
C ARG A 443 -38.40 -21.01 -1.28
N ARG A 444 -37.55 -21.85 -0.72
CA ARG A 444 -37.88 -23.20 -0.26
C ARG A 444 -37.84 -23.29 1.25
N ARG A 445 -38.89 -23.86 1.86
CA ARG A 445 -38.89 -24.21 3.28
C ARG A 445 -38.59 -25.69 3.44
N LEU A 446 -37.57 -26.02 4.23
CA LEU A 446 -37.20 -27.38 4.61
C LEU A 446 -37.74 -27.69 6.02
N GLU A 447 -38.27 -28.91 6.22
CA GLU A 447 -38.79 -29.40 7.50
C GLU A 447 -38.64 -30.92 7.62
N GLY A 448 -38.65 -31.44 8.86
CA GLY A 448 -38.71 -32.88 9.13
C GLY A 448 -37.54 -33.67 8.51
N ALA A 449 -37.86 -34.70 7.71
CA ALA A 449 -36.86 -35.60 7.12
C ALA A 449 -35.88 -34.91 6.14
N ASP A 450 -36.19 -33.69 5.69
CA ASP A 450 -35.25 -32.91 4.88
C ASP A 450 -34.11 -32.30 5.70
N LEU A 451 -34.22 -32.22 7.03
CA LEU A 451 -33.22 -31.61 7.92
C LEU A 451 -32.44 -32.62 8.78
N HIS A 452 -32.86 -33.89 8.81
CA HIS A 452 -32.28 -34.90 9.69
C HIS A 452 -32.09 -36.26 8.98
N VAL A 453 -30.87 -36.81 9.06
CA VAL A 453 -30.51 -38.10 8.46
C VAL A 453 -30.87 -39.29 9.36
N THR A 454 -31.01 -39.07 10.67
CA THR A 454 -31.41 -40.10 11.66
C THR A 454 -32.78 -39.79 12.28
N PRO A 455 -33.58 -40.82 12.66
CA PRO A 455 -34.89 -40.62 13.30
C PRO A 455 -34.80 -39.82 14.60
N GLU A 456 -35.81 -38.99 14.84
CA GLU A 456 -35.90 -37.99 15.90
C GLU A 456 -35.66 -38.56 17.32
N SER A 457 -34.85 -37.85 18.10
CA SER A 457 -34.93 -37.89 19.57
C SER A 457 -35.90 -36.79 20.00
N ASP A 458 -36.91 -37.16 20.81
CA ASP A 458 -37.91 -36.23 21.37
C ASP A 458 -37.32 -35.30 22.47
N ASP A 459 -36.02 -35.38 22.76
CA ASP A 459 -35.37 -34.69 23.90
C ASP A 459 -34.79 -33.29 23.55
N ALA A 460 -35.19 -32.69 22.42
CA ALA A 460 -34.72 -31.35 22.06
C ALA A 460 -35.28 -30.28 23.01
N GLY A 461 -34.40 -29.55 23.69
CA GLY A 461 -34.76 -28.44 24.59
C GLY A 461 -34.95 -27.10 23.87
N TYR A 462 -34.38 -26.95 22.67
CA TYR A 462 -34.38 -25.71 21.91
C TYR A 462 -34.60 -25.94 20.41
N LEU A 463 -35.27 -24.98 19.76
CA LEU A 463 -35.51 -24.95 18.31
C LEU A 463 -34.71 -23.81 17.66
N LEU A 464 -34.12 -24.11 16.51
CA LEU A 464 -33.42 -23.18 15.63
C LEU A 464 -34.12 -23.16 14.27
N GLU A 465 -34.40 -21.98 13.73
CA GLU A 465 -34.96 -21.80 12.39
C GLU A 465 -34.13 -20.79 11.58
N PRO A 466 -33.04 -21.22 10.92
CA PRO A 466 -32.17 -20.31 10.19
C PRO A 466 -32.70 -20.02 8.78
N ALA A 467 -32.32 -18.86 8.26
CA ALA A 467 -32.41 -18.58 6.82
C ALA A 467 -31.06 -18.88 6.15
N MET A 468 -31.10 -19.46 4.97
CA MET A 468 -29.95 -19.82 4.13
C MET A 468 -30.10 -19.08 2.82
N VAL A 469 -29.13 -18.25 2.45
CA VAL A 469 -29.23 -17.37 1.27
C VAL A 469 -28.07 -17.67 0.33
N TYR A 470 -28.37 -17.96 -0.92
CA TYR A 470 -27.36 -18.14 -1.97
C TYR A 470 -27.77 -17.40 -3.24
N PHE A 471 -26.80 -17.14 -4.12
CA PHE A 471 -27.01 -16.32 -5.31
C PHE A 471 -27.07 -17.17 -6.57
N SER A 472 -28.03 -16.85 -7.45
CA SER A 472 -28.22 -17.55 -8.72
C SER A 472 -26.98 -17.42 -9.62
N GLY A 473 -26.60 -18.48 -10.31
CA GLY A 473 -25.42 -18.49 -11.17
C GLY A 473 -24.08 -18.60 -10.44
N THR A 474 -24.09 -18.77 -9.11
CA THR A 474 -22.90 -19.16 -8.33
C THR A 474 -22.78 -20.69 -8.24
N PRO A 475 -21.65 -21.23 -7.75
CA PRO A 475 -21.51 -22.67 -7.56
C PRO A 475 -22.38 -23.25 -6.43
N TRP A 476 -22.96 -22.41 -5.57
CA TRP A 476 -23.85 -22.85 -4.51
C TRP A 476 -25.20 -23.32 -5.06
N THR A 477 -25.73 -24.41 -4.50
CA THR A 477 -26.99 -25.02 -4.93
C THR A 477 -27.88 -25.31 -3.73
N GLU A 478 -29.19 -25.43 -3.95
CA GLU A 478 -30.15 -25.82 -2.92
C GLU A 478 -29.78 -27.17 -2.27
N ASP A 479 -29.33 -28.16 -3.05
CA ASP A 479 -28.88 -29.45 -2.54
C ASP A 479 -27.66 -29.31 -1.61
N ALA A 480 -26.68 -28.48 -1.99
CA ALA A 480 -25.54 -28.18 -1.12
C ALA A 480 -25.98 -27.48 0.17
N MET A 481 -26.94 -26.55 0.11
CA MET A 481 -27.47 -25.87 1.29
C MET A 481 -28.12 -26.86 2.26
N LYS A 482 -28.89 -27.82 1.71
CA LYS A 482 -29.51 -28.88 2.48
C LYS A 482 -28.46 -29.78 3.15
N GLU A 483 -27.47 -30.25 2.40
CA GLU A 483 -26.41 -31.12 2.92
C GLU A 483 -25.62 -30.43 4.04
N ASN A 484 -25.20 -29.19 3.82
CA ASN A 484 -24.47 -28.40 4.80
C ASN A 484 -25.29 -28.16 6.08
N LEU A 485 -26.58 -27.85 5.94
CA LEU A 485 -27.46 -27.63 7.08
C LEU A 485 -27.73 -28.92 7.85
N GLN A 486 -27.86 -30.07 7.18
CA GLN A 486 -28.01 -31.36 7.83
C GLN A 486 -26.79 -31.72 8.70
N GLU A 487 -25.59 -31.46 8.18
CA GLU A 487 -24.35 -31.66 8.93
C GLU A 487 -24.25 -30.70 10.13
N ALA A 488 -24.56 -29.42 9.92
CA ALA A 488 -24.58 -28.45 11.02
C ALA A 488 -25.62 -28.79 12.10
N ALA A 489 -26.82 -29.21 11.69
CA ALA A 489 -27.88 -29.65 12.59
C ALA A 489 -27.44 -30.87 13.43
N HIS A 490 -26.72 -31.81 12.82
CA HIS A 490 -26.17 -32.97 13.54
C HIS A 490 -25.20 -32.55 14.65
N ILE A 491 -24.31 -31.59 14.36
CA ILE A 491 -23.33 -31.07 15.33
C ILE A 491 -24.04 -30.32 16.47
N LEU A 492 -24.92 -29.38 16.14
CA LEU A 492 -25.67 -28.57 17.12
C LEU A 492 -26.59 -29.41 18.01
N GLY A 493 -27.05 -30.56 17.52
CA GLY A 493 -27.85 -31.53 18.28
C GLY A 493 -27.18 -32.03 19.55
N GLN A 494 -25.83 -31.99 19.64
CA GLN A 494 -25.10 -32.29 20.89
C GLN A 494 -25.50 -31.40 22.07
N CYS A 495 -25.98 -30.18 21.78
CA CYS A 495 -26.42 -29.21 22.77
C CYS A 495 -27.95 -29.20 22.99
N GLY A 496 -28.67 -30.22 22.50
CA GLY A 496 -30.13 -30.28 22.60
C GLY A 496 -30.86 -29.27 21.71
N ILE A 497 -30.17 -28.75 20.67
CA ILE A 497 -30.72 -27.80 19.70
C ILE A 497 -31.19 -28.58 18.48
N ARG A 498 -32.45 -28.38 18.11
CA ARG A 498 -33.05 -28.96 16.91
C ARG A 498 -33.29 -27.88 15.87
N VAL A 499 -32.80 -28.07 14.65
CA VAL A 499 -33.19 -27.25 13.50
C VAL A 499 -34.59 -27.68 13.06
N SER A 500 -35.64 -26.95 13.44
CA SER A 500 -37.04 -27.37 13.20
C SER A 500 -37.52 -27.07 11.79
N ALA A 501 -37.07 -25.96 11.23
CA ALA A 501 -37.33 -25.54 9.86
C ALA A 501 -36.15 -24.70 9.36
N ALA A 502 -36.00 -24.57 8.05
CA ALA A 502 -35.09 -23.58 7.47
C ALA A 502 -35.64 -23.04 6.15
N ASN A 503 -35.47 -21.74 5.92
CA ASN A 503 -35.82 -21.11 4.66
C ASN A 503 -34.57 -20.98 3.79
N ILE A 504 -34.54 -21.63 2.63
CA ILE A 504 -33.51 -21.47 1.61
C ILE A 504 -34.01 -20.46 0.57
N HIS A 505 -33.22 -19.41 0.36
CA HIS A 505 -33.50 -18.31 -0.55
C HIS A 505 -32.50 -18.32 -1.71
N GLU A 506 -33.00 -18.41 -2.94
CA GLU A 506 -32.21 -18.14 -4.15
C GLU A 506 -32.39 -16.66 -4.52
N ILE A 507 -31.31 -15.90 -4.52
CA ILE A 507 -31.32 -14.47 -4.86
C ILE A 507 -30.78 -14.29 -6.28
N GLU A 508 -31.56 -13.62 -7.12
CA GLU A 508 -31.07 -13.07 -8.38
C GLU A 508 -30.58 -11.65 -8.11
N ALA A 509 -29.27 -11.46 -8.25
CA ALA A 509 -28.64 -10.18 -7.97
C ALA A 509 -27.50 -9.89 -8.95
N PRO A 510 -27.13 -8.61 -9.08
CA PRO A 510 -25.88 -8.22 -9.71
C PRO A 510 -24.68 -8.93 -9.05
N PRO A 511 -23.64 -9.32 -9.83
CA PRO A 511 -22.55 -10.13 -9.28
C PRO A 511 -21.78 -9.51 -8.11
N VAL A 512 -21.84 -8.19 -7.90
CA VAL A 512 -21.26 -7.55 -6.71
C VAL A 512 -21.82 -8.11 -5.41
N PHE A 513 -23.13 -8.44 -5.36
CA PHE A 513 -23.77 -9.04 -4.19
C PHE A 513 -23.35 -10.48 -3.95
N HIS A 514 -22.73 -11.12 -4.95
CA HIS A 514 -22.19 -12.46 -4.80
C HIS A 514 -20.89 -12.46 -3.99
N TYR A 515 -20.34 -11.29 -3.62
CA TYR A 515 -19.15 -11.17 -2.81
C TYR A 515 -19.48 -10.51 -1.48
N PHE A 516 -18.87 -10.98 -0.41
CA PHE A 516 -19.08 -10.36 0.89
C PHE A 516 -18.15 -9.15 1.10
N HIS A 517 -18.76 -7.99 1.34
CA HIS A 517 -18.17 -6.78 1.88
C HIS A 517 -19.20 -6.12 2.81
N ASP A 518 -18.78 -5.43 3.87
CA ASP A 518 -19.71 -4.81 4.83
C ASP A 518 -20.72 -3.87 4.15
N ALA A 519 -20.26 -3.04 3.20
CA ALA A 519 -21.13 -2.12 2.47
C ALA A 519 -22.13 -2.84 1.55
N VAL A 520 -21.67 -3.86 0.82
CA VAL A 520 -22.50 -4.65 -0.11
C VAL A 520 -23.54 -5.45 0.67
N GLY A 521 -23.16 -6.06 1.79
CA GLY A 521 -24.09 -6.76 2.68
C GLY A 521 -25.12 -5.81 3.28
N THR A 522 -24.72 -4.58 3.63
CA THR A 522 -25.63 -3.58 4.20
C THR A 522 -26.67 -3.16 3.17
N GLU A 523 -26.24 -2.90 1.94
CA GLU A 523 -27.13 -2.61 0.81
C GLU A 523 -28.08 -3.78 0.52
N LEU A 524 -27.59 -5.03 0.56
CA LEU A 524 -28.44 -6.21 0.41
C LEU A 524 -29.54 -6.27 1.49
N ALA A 525 -29.18 -5.97 2.74
CA ALA A 525 -30.10 -5.95 3.87
C ALA A 525 -31.12 -4.80 3.81
N GLU A 526 -30.84 -3.72 3.06
CA GLU A 526 -31.81 -2.66 2.79
C GLU A 526 -32.87 -3.08 1.74
N HIS A 527 -32.51 -3.99 0.84
CA HIS A 527 -33.40 -4.49 -0.20
C HIS A 527 -34.19 -5.74 0.21
N LEU A 528 -33.57 -6.65 0.95
CA LEU A 528 -34.12 -7.96 1.30
C LEU A 528 -33.97 -8.21 2.80
N THR A 529 -35.01 -8.77 3.41
CA THR A 529 -35.01 -9.13 4.84
C THR A 529 -35.19 -10.63 4.98
N PHE A 530 -34.36 -11.24 5.84
CA PHE A 530 -34.34 -12.68 6.09
C PHE A 530 -34.54 -12.97 7.57
N ASP A 531 -35.01 -14.18 7.88
CA ASP A 531 -35.10 -14.67 9.26
C ASP A 531 -33.70 -14.79 9.88
N LYS A 532 -33.62 -14.61 11.21
CA LYS A 532 -32.36 -14.64 11.97
C LYS A 532 -32.25 -15.91 12.81
N PRO A 533 -31.08 -16.56 12.87
CA PRO A 533 -29.84 -16.18 12.18
C PRO A 533 -29.88 -16.46 10.68
N THR A 534 -29.17 -15.65 9.88
CA THR A 534 -29.08 -15.82 8.41
C THR A 534 -27.68 -16.26 8.01
N ALA A 535 -27.55 -17.33 7.23
CA ALA A 535 -26.30 -17.75 6.62
C ALA A 535 -26.28 -17.41 5.12
N PHE A 536 -25.34 -16.57 4.70
CA PHE A 536 -25.10 -16.18 3.31
C PHE A 536 -23.98 -17.02 2.71
N PHE A 537 -24.22 -17.56 1.53
CA PHE A 537 -23.28 -18.36 0.77
C PHE A 537 -22.85 -17.56 -0.46
N VAL A 538 -21.66 -16.96 -0.37
CA VAL A 538 -21.09 -16.04 -1.34
C VAL A 538 -20.01 -16.72 -2.19
N THR A 539 -19.70 -16.13 -3.33
CA THR A 539 -18.61 -16.57 -4.22
C THR A 539 -17.27 -16.42 -3.52
N ASP A 540 -16.99 -15.23 -2.98
CA ASP A 540 -15.75 -14.92 -2.27
C ASP A 540 -15.96 -13.69 -1.37
N THR A 541 -14.92 -13.24 -0.69
CA THR A 541 -14.91 -11.99 0.05
C THR A 541 -14.14 -10.89 -0.70
N LEU A 542 -14.68 -9.67 -0.62
CA LEU A 542 -14.04 -8.43 -1.08
C LEU A 542 -13.17 -7.81 0.01
N GLN A 543 -13.11 -8.44 1.19
CA GLN A 543 -12.27 -7.99 2.29
C GLN A 543 -10.79 -8.24 1.97
N MET A 544 -9.94 -7.39 2.54
CA MET A 544 -8.52 -7.37 2.20
C MET A 544 -7.74 -8.60 2.68
N GLU A 545 -8.04 -9.07 3.89
CA GLU A 545 -7.63 -10.39 4.36
C GLU A 545 -8.74 -11.37 4.00
N PRO A 546 -8.51 -12.27 3.03
CA PRO A 546 -9.53 -13.23 2.66
C PRO A 546 -9.78 -14.18 3.84
N TYR A 547 -11.04 -14.33 4.22
CA TYR A 547 -11.51 -15.36 5.14
C TYR A 547 -12.38 -16.34 4.39
N GLU A 548 -12.37 -17.58 4.86
CA GLU A 548 -13.23 -18.61 4.31
C GLU A 548 -14.68 -18.45 4.82
N ALA A 549 -14.86 -17.95 6.05
CA ALA A 549 -16.16 -17.61 6.64
C ALA A 549 -16.04 -16.48 7.69
N GLU A 550 -17.15 -15.79 7.99
CA GLU A 550 -17.24 -14.75 9.02
C GLU A 550 -18.61 -14.72 9.71
N ALA A 551 -18.61 -14.79 11.06
CA ALA A 551 -19.77 -14.59 11.92
C ALA A 551 -19.91 -13.16 12.46
N ILE A 552 -21.12 -12.61 12.35
CA ILE A 552 -21.48 -11.28 12.81
C ILE A 552 -22.60 -11.39 13.86
N GLY A 553 -22.20 -11.50 15.12
CA GLY A 553 -23.08 -11.45 16.30
C GLY A 553 -23.42 -10.02 16.74
N ARG A 554 -24.01 -9.88 17.93
CA ARG A 554 -24.38 -8.58 18.52
C ARG A 554 -23.18 -7.85 19.13
N GLY A 555 -22.22 -8.59 19.66
CA GLY A 555 -20.99 -8.08 20.26
C GLY A 555 -20.02 -7.47 19.25
N ASN A 556 -20.07 -7.90 17.98
CA ASN A 556 -19.15 -7.45 16.92
C ASN A 556 -19.84 -6.69 15.76
N SER A 557 -21.16 -6.47 15.80
CA SER A 557 -21.92 -5.73 14.78
C SER A 557 -22.01 -4.21 15.02
N GLY A 558 -21.32 -3.66 16.02
CA GLY A 558 -21.45 -2.25 16.42
C GLY A 558 -21.30 -1.21 15.30
N HIS A 559 -20.51 -1.51 14.26
CA HIS A 559 -20.33 -0.65 13.08
C HIS A 559 -21.12 -1.11 11.84
N ARG A 560 -21.83 -2.24 11.93
CA ARG A 560 -22.56 -2.91 10.85
C ARG A 560 -23.87 -3.55 11.35
N PRO A 561 -24.78 -2.77 11.97
CA PRO A 561 -25.99 -3.31 12.62
C PRO A 561 -26.94 -4.01 11.64
N ALA A 562 -26.93 -3.65 10.35
CA ALA A 562 -27.72 -4.32 9.32
C ALA A 562 -27.30 -5.79 9.12
N LEU A 563 -26.05 -6.13 9.46
CA LEU A 563 -25.48 -7.48 9.30
C LEU A 563 -25.52 -8.28 10.60
N GLN A 564 -26.19 -7.78 11.63
CA GLN A 564 -26.31 -8.49 12.90
C GLN A 564 -27.00 -9.85 12.73
N ASP A 565 -26.51 -10.83 13.49
CA ASP A 565 -27.00 -12.20 13.54
C ASP A 565 -26.89 -12.88 12.16
N THR A 566 -25.78 -12.63 11.45
CA THR A 566 -25.47 -13.23 10.13
C THR A 566 -24.17 -14.01 10.13
N VAL A 567 -24.09 -14.99 9.24
CA VAL A 567 -22.88 -15.75 8.90
C VAL A 567 -22.65 -15.62 7.40
N TRP A 568 -21.40 -15.50 6.97
CA TRP A 568 -21.02 -15.41 5.57
C TRP A 568 -19.99 -16.49 5.25
N LEU A 569 -20.26 -17.36 4.27
CA LEU A 569 -19.36 -18.43 3.83
C LEU A 569 -18.98 -18.25 2.36
N THR A 570 -17.68 -18.29 2.07
CA THR A 570 -17.15 -18.25 0.70
C THR A 570 -17.18 -19.62 0.04
N HIS A 571 -17.20 -19.67 -1.29
CA HIS A 571 -17.17 -20.95 -2.03
C HIS A 571 -15.88 -21.75 -1.78
N THR A 572 -14.80 -21.10 -1.34
CA THR A 572 -13.52 -21.75 -1.03
C THR A 572 -13.47 -22.39 0.35
N VAL A 573 -14.51 -22.22 1.18
CA VAL A 573 -14.56 -22.79 2.53
C VAL A 573 -14.44 -24.31 2.51
N ARG A 574 -13.61 -24.84 3.41
CA ARG A 574 -13.48 -26.30 3.60
C ARG A 574 -14.57 -26.81 4.53
N ASP A 575 -15.10 -27.98 4.21
CA ASP A 575 -16.12 -28.67 5.02
C ASP A 575 -17.29 -27.73 5.40
N PRO A 576 -18.03 -27.20 4.41
CA PRO A 576 -19.00 -26.10 4.61
C PRO A 576 -20.09 -26.37 5.65
N GLY A 577 -20.50 -27.62 5.87
CA GLY A 577 -21.43 -27.98 6.95
C GLY A 577 -20.83 -27.80 8.35
N ILE A 578 -19.57 -28.17 8.54
CA ILE A 578 -18.83 -27.96 9.80
C ILE A 578 -18.55 -26.47 10.01
N ALA A 579 -18.11 -25.77 8.96
CA ALA A 579 -17.89 -24.34 9.00
C ALA A 579 -19.18 -23.58 9.35
N LEU A 580 -20.32 -23.95 8.74
CA LEU A 580 -21.62 -23.39 9.07
C LEU A 580 -21.97 -23.60 10.56
N ALA A 581 -21.74 -24.80 11.10
CA ALA A 581 -21.96 -25.07 12.51
C ALA A 581 -21.07 -24.21 13.41
N HIS A 582 -19.79 -24.10 13.07
CA HIS A 582 -18.81 -23.28 13.79
C HIS A 582 -19.24 -21.81 13.85
N GLU A 583 -19.57 -21.21 12.72
CA GLU A 583 -19.96 -19.81 12.65
C GLU A 583 -21.33 -19.54 13.31
N LEU A 584 -22.28 -20.47 13.18
CA LEU A 584 -23.54 -20.37 13.92
C LEU A 584 -23.30 -20.40 15.43
N VAL A 585 -22.34 -21.17 15.93
CA VAL A 585 -21.97 -21.16 17.35
C VAL A 585 -21.39 -19.80 17.76
N HIS A 586 -20.54 -19.17 16.95
CA HIS A 586 -20.07 -17.80 17.20
C HIS A 586 -21.23 -16.81 17.35
N VAL A 587 -22.22 -16.88 16.45
CA VAL A 587 -23.42 -16.01 16.52
C VAL A 587 -24.30 -16.33 17.73
N LEU A 588 -24.58 -17.61 17.99
CA LEU A 588 -25.45 -18.05 19.10
C LEU A 588 -24.83 -17.79 20.48
N MET A 589 -23.51 -17.88 20.61
CA MET A 589 -22.78 -17.53 21.84
C MET A 589 -22.50 -16.03 21.95
N ASP A 590 -22.61 -15.29 20.84
CA ASP A 590 -22.16 -13.90 20.70
C ASP A 590 -20.70 -13.69 21.16
N SER A 591 -19.82 -14.60 20.72
CA SER A 591 -18.43 -14.65 21.15
C SER A 591 -17.52 -15.04 19.99
N GLY A 592 -16.36 -14.38 19.87
CA GLY A 592 -15.29 -14.76 18.93
C GLY A 592 -14.21 -15.67 19.53
N GLU A 593 -14.46 -16.23 20.73
CA GLU A 593 -13.48 -17.09 21.40
C GLU A 593 -13.33 -18.44 20.69
N HIS A 594 -12.08 -18.86 20.53
CA HIS A 594 -11.72 -20.17 20.01
C HIS A 594 -11.15 -21.06 21.12
N VAL A 595 -11.35 -22.37 20.99
CA VAL A 595 -11.02 -23.40 21.98
C VAL A 595 -10.09 -24.44 21.37
N HIS A 596 -8.86 -24.52 21.86
CA HIS A 596 -7.83 -25.42 21.32
C HIS A 596 -7.92 -26.88 21.81
N LEU A 597 -9.08 -27.34 22.26
CA LEU A 597 -9.29 -28.73 22.66
C LEU A 597 -9.27 -29.66 21.42
N PRO A 598 -8.81 -30.92 21.53
CA PRO A 598 -8.83 -31.86 20.40
C PRO A 598 -10.26 -32.11 19.91
N ASN A 599 -10.45 -32.10 18.59
CA ASN A 599 -11.72 -32.36 17.91
C ASN A 599 -12.86 -31.38 18.28
N ASN A 600 -12.54 -30.26 18.95
CA ASN A 600 -13.55 -29.27 19.30
C ASN A 600 -13.95 -28.47 18.06
N LEU A 601 -15.24 -28.17 17.92
CA LEU A 601 -15.76 -27.39 16.81
C LEU A 601 -15.11 -26.00 16.74
N MET A 602 -14.92 -25.33 17.89
CA MET A 602 -14.48 -23.93 17.97
C MET A 602 -12.96 -23.76 17.88
N ARG A 603 -12.25 -24.63 17.17
CA ARG A 603 -10.81 -24.45 16.91
C ARG A 603 -10.60 -23.47 15.76
N ASP A 604 -9.50 -22.72 15.79
CA ASP A 604 -9.13 -21.73 14.75
C ASP A 604 -9.08 -22.32 13.33
N GLU A 605 -8.79 -23.62 13.21
CA GLU A 605 -8.80 -24.34 11.94
C GLU A 605 -10.00 -25.29 11.88
N THR A 606 -10.88 -25.09 10.90
CA THR A 606 -11.95 -26.04 10.58
C THR A 606 -11.34 -27.30 9.96
N ALA A 607 -11.71 -28.47 10.48
CA ALA A 607 -11.26 -29.76 9.96
C ALA A 607 -12.37 -30.82 10.14
N PRO A 608 -12.39 -31.90 9.32
CA PRO A 608 -13.43 -32.93 9.37
C PRO A 608 -13.62 -33.58 10.75
N GLU A 609 -12.58 -33.64 11.58
CA GLU A 609 -12.64 -34.19 12.94
C GLU A 609 -13.17 -33.21 14.01
N ASN A 610 -13.23 -31.91 13.70
CA ASN A 610 -13.56 -30.84 14.64
C ASN A 610 -15.08 -30.67 14.77
N THR A 611 -15.75 -31.64 15.39
CA THR A 611 -17.22 -31.70 15.46
C THR A 611 -17.78 -31.67 16.87
N ARG A 612 -16.95 -31.58 17.93
CA ARG A 612 -17.41 -31.70 19.32
C ARG A 612 -17.63 -30.35 19.99
N LEU A 613 -18.69 -30.27 20.79
CA LEU A 613 -18.96 -29.15 21.70
C LEU A 613 -18.87 -29.63 23.15
N THR A 614 -18.36 -28.78 24.05
CA THR A 614 -18.33 -29.04 25.50
C THR A 614 -19.66 -28.66 26.14
N ASP A 615 -19.94 -29.21 27.34
CA ASP A 615 -21.12 -28.84 28.12
C ASP A 615 -21.19 -27.32 28.38
N GLU A 616 -20.04 -26.70 28.69
CA GLU A 616 -19.95 -25.24 28.89
C GLU A 616 -20.27 -24.45 27.61
N GLN A 617 -19.83 -24.93 26.45
CA GLN A 617 -20.20 -24.34 25.17
C GLN A 617 -21.72 -24.49 24.94
N CYS A 618 -22.29 -25.67 25.18
CA CYS A 618 -23.73 -25.89 25.04
C CYS A 618 -24.58 -24.99 25.96
N ASP A 619 -24.14 -24.80 27.22
CA ASP A 619 -24.79 -23.90 28.17
C ASP A 619 -24.66 -22.41 27.79
N ALA A 620 -23.61 -22.04 27.05
CA ALA A 620 -23.44 -20.69 26.52
C ALA A 620 -24.30 -20.47 25.28
N ILE A 621 -24.29 -21.42 24.33
CA ILE A 621 -25.07 -21.38 23.08
C ILE A 621 -26.56 -21.24 23.39
N THR A 622 -27.10 -22.11 24.24
CA THR A 622 -28.55 -22.15 24.52
C THR A 622 -29.02 -20.91 25.26
N ARG A 623 -28.28 -20.48 26.30
CA ARG A 623 -28.58 -19.29 27.09
C ARG A 623 -28.52 -18.00 26.28
N THR A 624 -27.43 -17.77 25.55
CA THR A 624 -27.27 -16.54 24.76
C THR A 624 -28.20 -16.55 23.54
N GLY A 625 -28.33 -17.70 22.86
CA GLY A 625 -29.25 -17.88 21.74
C GLY A 625 -30.71 -17.62 22.11
N GLU A 626 -31.17 -18.13 23.26
CA GLU A 626 -32.52 -17.84 23.78
C GLU A 626 -32.67 -16.37 24.17
N GLN A 627 -31.70 -15.80 24.90
CA GLN A 627 -31.70 -14.39 25.30
C GLN A 627 -31.78 -13.46 24.08
N HIS A 628 -31.12 -13.83 22.98
CA HIS A 628 -31.11 -13.06 21.73
C HIS A 628 -32.31 -13.38 20.83
N GLY A 629 -33.14 -14.36 21.17
CA GLY A 629 -34.30 -14.77 20.38
C GLY A 629 -33.94 -15.54 19.10
N LEU A 630 -32.70 -16.06 19.03
CA LEU A 630 -32.21 -16.91 17.93
C LEU A 630 -32.57 -18.39 18.17
N LEU A 631 -32.84 -18.76 19.42
CA LEU A 631 -33.35 -20.08 19.81
C LEU A 631 -34.69 -19.95 20.54
N GLN A 632 -35.58 -20.90 20.30
CA GLN A 632 -36.87 -21.00 20.99
C GLN A 632 -36.87 -22.21 21.93
N ALA A 633 -37.10 -21.99 23.22
CA ALA A 633 -37.22 -23.08 24.18
C ALA A 633 -38.45 -23.95 23.90
N VAL A 634 -38.30 -25.27 23.95
CA VAL A 634 -39.41 -26.22 23.83
C VAL A 634 -40.06 -26.37 25.21
N PRO A 635 -41.36 -26.04 25.38
CA PRO A 635 -42.03 -26.26 26.65
C PRO A 635 -42.16 -27.77 26.92
N HIS A 636 -41.62 -28.22 28.05
CA HIS A 636 -41.80 -29.59 28.55
C HIS A 636 -43.13 -29.78 29.30
#